data_AF-A0A1M6NA91-F1
#
_entry.id   AF-A0A1M6NA91-F1
#
_cell.length_a   1.000
_cell.length_b   1.000
_cell.length_c   1.000
_cell.angle_alpha   90.00
_cell.angle_beta   90.00
_cell.angle_gamma   90.00
#
_symmetry.space_group_name_H-M   'P 1'
#
loop_
_entity.id
_entity.type
_entity.pdbx_description
1 polymer ?
#
loop_
_entity_poly.entity_id
_entity_poly.type
_entity_poly.pdbx_seq_one_letter_code
_entity_poly.pdbx_strand_id
1 'polypeptide(L)'
;MLRKILALTLSLLLLLSFSTGFTLDFGKPETADSNQPMVNVIIQLEQNPVLAYEVELKKHGKFNLRDINTYANQIEQSINTVINKANKLGLDIVTNYQYKYSFAGFSATLPVDQVQELTKIPGVKNVFPDIIIEVPKVVGSVPKTGAPYLWNLPENITGEGMIVAVLDTGIDYNHVLLGGGFGKDYKVMGGYNFTDSGSPLDPIDVQGHGTHVAGIIAGKGFGYDGVAPDANLYAVKVLGDDGRGFSSWVIAGIEWAVNPHNGLPRADVINMSLGNTIISPNFPTSLAANQAAEAGVIVVTSAGNSGHDKPTAGSPGTADKVISVGAYGLIEPAILSFSNGTVIDYDIIPAADAPKPDGQEYEIVYAGLGREEDFEGLDVEGKIALVQRGAITFAAKGANAQANGAVGIIVFNNVPGTFGMAGTFGIPAFAVSLEVGLEILEMMGQDPELKVAMDSLDPMDLMANFSSAGPTSKYTLKPDISAPGVSIVSAYPNNSLASLSGTSMAAPHVAGGVALLKQLRPGLEVEEYKALLMNTPKWLNDMYGNKYPVTVQGSGVMDLEAAAKSRGIAIPGSLSLNVTGETNKIRVKNISNEAVTYNIEFISETLNATFVDQITVEGNSEAVFEVKFDLNVEEGAHEGYIILTPTEPLEKPEEGEEVEEYYDKLQVTVYYYSGDLKEFFVKDLEFRRQFTSSDKIDITFTLLEDAAWVAIVTYDRLGNFIGIPAEAPFGLPKGTWTLHNTDLYLPDGEYVLRLFAVNIKDEIFDLWEPFEIDSNPASIYVDYDPFVNIDKYTLKGELSRDAVLEIDGVVVPICHDLSFEYQVEINEGVNEFTLTTTTPFGAVETVKITIEKVEDLDVFSVAKLSEELQYTGYEEVLVYDYLPPGAVVKVSVNNGPDVKYIADENGLLKYNLTLVKGLNKVRFTENYLNIIYTYEVEIYRKTVDRLAGANRFQTATAISQFGWEKADTVILARADDFADSLAAIPLSKKLNAPILLTNSNRLSDVTREEISRLGASEVIILGGAGAISDDVALELLNSGLTVRRIGGANRYETAVLIAKEVVEDNEVENVIIVSGRNFPDGLSATMLSNKLNAPILLVNTNIIPESTSAFIENYNVANTYIVGGTAVISEELEDNLPNPKRFAGKDRFATSVQVAKEITSQLVFIANGQSFADSITLATLVAKYDGVLLLVRDNIIPESVKTHLNDIAGDVLHFYIAGGNAVVSEEIEKELLELLKTVKEDK
;
A
#
# COMPACT_ATOMS: atom_id res chain seq x y z
N MET A 1 -1.80 71.77 -11.91
CA MET A 1 -2.63 70.77 -12.60
C MET A 1 -1.96 69.40 -12.70
N LEU A 2 -0.77 69.24 -13.33
CA LEU A 2 -0.14 67.92 -13.53
C LEU A 2 -0.11 67.00 -12.30
N ARG A 3 0.24 67.48 -11.09
CA ARG A 3 0.20 66.67 -9.85
C ARG A 3 -1.20 66.19 -9.40
N LYS A 4 -2.31 66.77 -9.88
CA LYS A 4 -3.67 66.23 -9.69
C LYS A 4 -4.04 65.20 -10.75
N ILE A 5 -3.49 65.31 -11.97
CA ILE A 5 -3.66 64.30 -13.03
C ILE A 5 -2.88 63.03 -12.64
N LEU A 6 -1.62 63.19 -12.21
CA LEU A 6 -0.75 62.06 -11.81
C LEU A 6 -1.27 61.30 -10.58
N ALA A 7 -2.00 61.96 -9.68
CA ALA A 7 -2.69 61.31 -8.57
C ALA A 7 -3.92 60.52 -9.03
N LEU A 8 -4.74 61.08 -9.93
CA LEU A 8 -5.91 60.39 -10.48
C LEU A 8 -5.53 59.10 -11.24
N THR A 9 -4.42 59.14 -11.99
CA THR A 9 -3.89 57.95 -12.68
C THR A 9 -3.31 56.90 -11.75
N LEU A 10 -2.90 57.24 -10.52
CA LEU A 10 -2.37 56.27 -9.56
C LEU A 10 -3.48 55.61 -8.74
N SER A 11 -4.53 56.35 -8.37
CA SER A 11 -5.69 55.78 -7.67
C SER A 11 -6.51 54.82 -8.53
N LEU A 12 -6.49 54.97 -9.86
CA LEU A 12 -7.22 54.08 -10.77
C LEU A 12 -6.50 52.74 -11.04
N LEU A 13 -5.19 52.66 -10.83
CA LEU A 13 -4.41 51.41 -10.94
C LEU A 13 -4.42 50.57 -9.66
N LEU A 14 -4.97 51.07 -8.56
CA LEU A 14 -4.94 50.45 -7.23
C LEU A 14 -6.31 49.89 -6.76
N LEU A 15 -7.25 49.74 -7.71
CA LEU A 15 -8.59 49.16 -7.51
C LEU A 15 -8.91 48.01 -8.48
N LEU A 16 -7.91 47.52 -9.22
CA LEU A 16 -8.04 46.45 -10.23
C LEU A 16 -7.02 45.32 -10.02
N SER A 17 -6.66 45.07 -8.75
CA SER A 17 -5.77 43.99 -8.35
C SER A 17 -6.32 43.25 -7.12
N PHE A 18 -7.39 42.46 -7.33
CA PHE A 18 -7.50 41.05 -6.93
C PHE A 18 -8.95 40.53 -7.14
N SER A 19 -9.07 39.31 -7.68
CA SER A 19 -10.32 38.56 -7.96
C SER A 19 -11.22 39.12 -9.08
N THR A 20 -12.04 38.22 -9.65
CA THR A 20 -12.85 38.35 -10.90
C THR A 20 -12.01 38.65 -12.15
N GLY A 21 -12.08 37.88 -13.24
CA GLY A 21 -13.09 36.90 -13.64
C GLY A 21 -13.99 37.52 -14.70
N PHE A 22 -13.50 37.54 -15.95
CA PHE A 22 -14.17 38.23 -17.07
C PHE A 22 -15.38 37.42 -17.57
N THR A 23 -16.55 37.65 -16.99
CA THR A 23 -17.83 37.30 -17.60
C THR A 23 -18.44 38.54 -18.25
N LEU A 24 -18.39 38.59 -19.58
CA LEU A 24 -19.15 39.57 -20.37
C LEU A 24 -19.66 38.94 -21.66
N ASP A 25 -20.81 38.27 -21.51
CA ASP A 25 -21.92 38.27 -22.47
C ASP A 25 -21.57 38.11 -23.96
N PHE A 26 -21.48 36.85 -24.40
CA PHE A 26 -21.83 36.52 -25.78
C PHE A 26 -23.35 36.64 -25.95
N GLY A 27 -23.82 37.89 -26.02
CA GLY A 27 -25.22 38.19 -26.25
C GLY A 27 -25.71 37.51 -27.53
N LYS A 28 -26.95 37.01 -27.51
CA LYS A 28 -27.58 36.33 -28.65
C LYS A 28 -27.38 37.14 -29.93
N PRO A 29 -26.96 36.53 -31.05
CA PRO A 29 -27.02 37.22 -32.33
C PRO A 29 -28.48 37.54 -32.65
N GLU A 30 -28.84 38.82 -32.61
CA GLU A 30 -30.14 39.27 -33.10
C GLU A 30 -30.24 38.99 -34.60
N THR A 31 -31.27 38.22 -34.96
CA THR A 31 -31.70 37.83 -36.31
C THR A 31 -31.05 38.56 -37.49
N ALA A 32 -30.05 37.93 -38.11
CA ALA A 32 -29.70 38.16 -39.51
C ALA A 32 -30.40 37.09 -40.38
N ASP A 33 -31.01 37.52 -41.49
CA ASP A 33 -31.93 36.70 -42.29
C ASP A 33 -31.17 35.78 -43.27
N SER A 34 -30.75 34.61 -42.78
CA SER A 34 -30.12 33.54 -43.59
C SER A 34 -30.57 32.16 -43.11
N ASN A 35 -31.50 31.56 -43.84
CA ASN A 35 -32.11 30.28 -43.49
C ASN A 35 -31.34 29.07 -44.08
N GLN A 36 -30.00 29.17 -44.13
CA GLN A 36 -29.12 28.20 -44.81
C GLN A 36 -28.19 27.46 -43.84
N PRO A 37 -27.89 26.18 -44.07
CA PRO A 37 -26.94 25.43 -43.25
C PRO A 37 -25.51 25.95 -43.46
N MET A 38 -24.87 26.31 -42.35
CA MET A 38 -23.44 26.62 -42.30
C MET A 38 -22.63 25.32 -42.34
N VAL A 39 -21.47 25.35 -42.99
CA VAL A 39 -20.52 24.23 -43.04
C VAL A 39 -19.12 24.71 -42.67
N ASN A 40 -18.36 23.84 -41.99
CA ASN A 40 -16.95 24.05 -41.70
C ASN A 40 -16.11 23.51 -42.86
N VAL A 41 -15.07 24.25 -43.26
CA VAL A 41 -14.18 23.92 -44.38
C VAL A 41 -12.73 24.25 -44.06
N ILE A 42 -11.81 23.47 -44.62
CA ILE A 42 -10.37 23.72 -44.58
C ILE A 42 -9.90 24.18 -45.97
N ILE A 43 -9.43 25.43 -46.05
CA ILE A 43 -8.95 26.06 -47.28
C ILE A 43 -7.43 25.87 -47.38
N GLN A 44 -6.97 25.13 -48.38
CA GLN A 44 -5.55 24.97 -48.70
C GLN A 44 -5.11 26.05 -49.70
N LEU A 45 -3.92 26.63 -49.49
CA LEU A 45 -3.32 27.58 -50.42
C LEU A 45 -2.39 26.91 -51.45
N GLU A 46 -2.02 27.68 -52.48
CA GLU A 46 -1.03 27.26 -53.49
C GLU A 46 0.39 27.08 -52.93
N GLN A 47 0.75 27.81 -51.88
CA GLN A 47 2.06 27.73 -51.23
C GLN A 47 2.28 26.39 -50.50
N ASN A 48 3.55 25.96 -50.45
CA ASN A 48 3.96 24.86 -49.59
C ASN A 48 3.96 25.31 -48.10
N PRO A 49 3.68 24.41 -47.14
CA PRO A 49 3.79 24.70 -45.71
C PRO A 49 5.26 24.89 -45.28
N VAL A 50 5.50 25.58 -44.15
CA VAL A 50 6.87 25.92 -43.69
C VAL A 50 7.75 24.68 -43.56
N LEU A 51 7.24 23.56 -43.05
CA LEU A 51 8.03 22.32 -42.90
C LEU A 51 8.49 21.73 -44.24
N ALA A 52 7.70 21.89 -45.32
CA ALA A 52 8.12 21.46 -46.65
C ALA A 52 9.23 22.38 -47.22
N TYR A 53 9.09 23.70 -47.03
CA TYR A 53 10.13 24.68 -47.39
C TYR A 53 11.41 24.50 -46.56
N GLU A 54 11.29 24.11 -45.29
CA GLU A 54 12.42 23.76 -44.43
C GLU A 54 13.20 22.56 -44.97
N VAL A 55 12.50 21.52 -45.42
CA VAL A 55 13.11 20.35 -46.06
C VAL A 55 13.82 20.75 -47.37
N GLU A 56 13.26 21.68 -48.16
CA GLU A 56 13.93 22.22 -49.35
C GLU A 56 15.18 23.04 -49.00
N LEU A 57 15.14 23.90 -47.98
CA LEU A 57 16.31 24.66 -47.52
C LEU A 57 17.41 23.76 -46.96
N LYS A 58 17.05 22.72 -46.20
CA LYS A 58 17.98 21.71 -45.67
C LYS A 58 18.65 20.92 -46.82
N LYS A 59 17.87 20.45 -47.80
CA LYS A 59 18.39 19.74 -48.99
C LYS A 59 19.40 20.57 -49.82
N HIS A 60 19.27 21.90 -49.82
CA HIS A 60 20.19 22.80 -50.52
C HIS A 60 21.28 23.42 -49.64
N GLY A 61 21.43 22.99 -48.38
CA GLY A 61 22.47 23.51 -47.47
C GLY A 61 22.29 24.98 -47.08
N LYS A 62 21.07 25.52 -47.12
CA LYS A 62 20.75 26.95 -46.90
C LYS A 62 19.90 27.23 -45.65
N PHE A 63 19.69 26.22 -44.81
CA PHE A 63 18.84 26.34 -43.62
C PHE A 63 19.32 27.44 -42.65
N ASN A 64 18.43 28.37 -42.32
CA ASN A 64 18.55 29.25 -41.16
C ASN A 64 17.15 29.67 -40.67
N LEU A 65 17.02 29.94 -39.37
CA LEU A 65 15.74 30.26 -38.72
C LEU A 65 15.11 31.59 -39.19
N ARG A 66 15.90 32.52 -39.74
CA ARG A 66 15.39 33.81 -40.22
C ARG A 66 14.57 33.64 -41.51
N ASP A 67 15.03 32.80 -42.43
CA ASP A 67 14.32 32.54 -43.68
C ASP A 67 13.05 31.70 -43.42
N ILE A 68 13.11 30.76 -42.47
CA ILE A 68 11.94 30.01 -41.96
C ILE A 68 10.86 30.95 -41.42
N ASN A 69 11.23 31.85 -40.50
CA ASN A 69 10.29 32.83 -39.95
C ASN A 69 9.78 33.84 -41.00
N THR A 70 10.64 34.21 -41.96
CA THR A 70 10.24 35.09 -43.08
C THR A 70 9.22 34.40 -43.98
N TYR A 71 9.36 33.10 -44.25
CA TYR A 71 8.42 32.32 -45.04
C TYR A 71 7.10 32.06 -44.30
N ALA A 72 7.14 31.79 -42.98
CA ALA A 72 5.93 31.68 -42.14
C ALA A 72 5.08 32.97 -42.22
N ASN A 73 5.73 34.14 -42.15
CA ASN A 73 5.07 35.44 -42.31
C ASN A 73 4.53 35.67 -43.74
N GLN A 74 5.15 35.10 -44.77
CA GLN A 74 4.64 35.15 -46.15
C GLN A 74 3.39 34.29 -46.33
N ILE A 75 3.33 33.10 -45.71
CA ILE A 75 2.11 32.28 -45.71
C ILE A 75 0.97 33.01 -44.98
N GLU A 76 1.23 33.63 -43.84
CA GLU A 76 0.25 34.45 -43.12
C GLU A 76 -0.27 35.64 -43.95
N GLN A 77 0.61 36.34 -44.67
CA GLN A 77 0.19 37.39 -45.60
C GLN A 77 -0.67 36.83 -46.75
N SER A 78 -0.38 35.63 -47.24
CA SER A 78 -1.18 34.94 -48.27
C SER A 78 -2.56 34.51 -47.75
N ILE A 79 -2.65 33.93 -46.55
CA ILE A 79 -3.91 33.56 -45.88
C ILE A 79 -4.79 34.80 -45.71
N ASN A 80 -4.25 35.85 -45.10
CA ASN A 80 -4.99 37.09 -44.89
C ASN A 80 -5.36 37.77 -46.23
N THR A 81 -4.57 37.58 -47.30
CA THR A 81 -4.93 38.05 -48.65
C THR A 81 -6.12 37.28 -49.24
N VAL A 82 -6.23 35.97 -48.99
CA VAL A 82 -7.36 35.15 -49.45
C VAL A 82 -8.63 35.48 -48.66
N ILE A 83 -8.56 35.59 -47.33
CA ILE A 83 -9.69 36.01 -46.48
C ILE A 83 -10.20 37.40 -46.92
N ASN A 84 -9.30 38.37 -47.14
CA ASN A 84 -9.69 39.69 -47.64
C ASN A 84 -10.25 39.69 -49.08
N LYS A 85 -10.04 38.65 -49.89
CA LYS A 85 -10.73 38.45 -51.17
C LYS A 85 -12.11 37.85 -50.98
N ALA A 86 -12.25 36.84 -50.12
CA ALA A 86 -13.54 36.20 -49.80
C ALA A 86 -14.55 37.23 -49.27
N ASN A 87 -14.16 38.03 -48.27
CA ASN A 87 -14.99 39.10 -47.72
C ASN A 87 -15.38 40.16 -48.78
N LYS A 88 -14.51 40.43 -49.76
CA LYS A 88 -14.79 41.36 -50.88
C LYS A 88 -15.68 40.79 -51.97
N LEU A 89 -15.81 39.46 -52.05
CA LEU A 89 -16.79 38.78 -52.91
C LEU A 89 -18.17 38.68 -52.24
N GLY A 90 -18.31 39.14 -50.99
CA GLY A 90 -19.55 39.04 -50.21
C GLY A 90 -19.77 37.66 -49.60
N LEU A 91 -18.72 36.85 -49.44
CA LEU A 91 -18.82 35.57 -48.76
C LEU A 91 -18.89 35.80 -47.24
N ASP A 92 -19.85 35.16 -46.58
CA ASP A 92 -20.09 35.27 -45.14
C ASP A 92 -19.23 34.24 -44.39
N ILE A 93 -17.93 34.54 -44.33
CA ILE A 93 -16.89 33.61 -43.90
C ILE A 93 -16.30 33.98 -42.52
N VAL A 94 -16.65 33.19 -41.52
CA VAL A 94 -16.04 33.23 -40.19
C VAL A 94 -14.73 32.44 -40.23
N THR A 95 -13.60 33.06 -39.93
CA THR A 95 -12.29 32.37 -39.91
C THR A 95 -12.03 31.77 -38.53
N ASN A 96 -11.75 30.47 -38.47
CA ASN A 96 -11.63 29.71 -37.23
C ASN A 96 -10.16 29.59 -36.78
N TYR A 97 -9.27 29.10 -37.66
CA TYR A 97 -7.84 28.95 -37.35
C TYR A 97 -6.94 29.12 -38.59
N GLN A 98 -5.70 29.59 -38.42
CA GLN A 98 -4.72 29.76 -39.51
C GLN A 98 -3.52 28.81 -39.37
N TYR A 99 -3.31 27.96 -40.37
CA TYR A 99 -2.22 26.98 -40.41
C TYR A 99 -1.07 27.47 -41.29
N LYS A 100 0.15 27.42 -40.75
CA LYS A 100 1.39 27.87 -41.42
C LYS A 100 2.42 26.74 -41.57
N TYR A 101 2.60 25.93 -40.52
CA TYR A 101 3.79 25.09 -40.37
C TYR A 101 3.69 23.71 -41.03
N SER A 102 2.67 22.92 -40.68
CA SER A 102 2.39 21.58 -41.25
C SER A 102 1.46 21.65 -42.47
N PHE A 103 0.53 22.60 -42.47
CA PHE A 103 -0.40 22.91 -43.56
C PHE A 103 -0.32 24.41 -43.86
N ALA A 104 -0.55 24.81 -45.11
CA ALA A 104 -0.59 26.21 -45.55
C ALA A 104 -2.03 26.56 -45.94
N GLY A 105 -2.75 27.24 -45.04
CA GLY A 105 -4.19 27.39 -45.17
C GLY A 105 -4.89 27.89 -43.93
N PHE A 106 -6.21 27.81 -43.91
CA PHE A 106 -7.03 28.21 -42.76
C PHE A 106 -8.33 27.40 -42.74
N SER A 107 -8.92 27.22 -41.56
CA SER A 107 -10.27 26.68 -41.40
C SER A 107 -11.27 27.82 -41.22
N ALA A 108 -12.49 27.62 -41.70
CA ALA A 108 -13.54 28.63 -41.68
C ALA A 108 -14.94 28.01 -41.74
N THR A 109 -15.94 28.79 -41.32
CA THR A 109 -17.36 28.44 -41.36
C THR A 109 -18.10 29.42 -42.27
N LEU A 110 -18.90 28.92 -43.21
CA LEU A 110 -19.71 29.72 -44.16
C LEU A 110 -20.95 28.95 -44.68
N PRO A 111 -21.92 29.60 -45.35
CA PRO A 111 -23.06 28.94 -45.96
C PRO A 111 -22.66 27.92 -47.05
N VAL A 112 -23.36 26.78 -47.12
CA VAL A 112 -22.98 25.66 -48.01
C VAL A 112 -22.97 26.02 -49.51
N ASP A 113 -23.81 26.95 -49.96
CA ASP A 113 -23.87 27.40 -51.35
C ASP A 113 -22.67 28.29 -51.75
N GLN A 114 -22.01 28.93 -50.78
CA GLN A 114 -20.87 29.81 -51.00
C GLN A 114 -19.52 29.06 -51.10
N VAL A 115 -19.46 27.79 -50.69
CA VAL A 115 -18.24 26.97 -50.70
C VAL A 115 -17.58 26.90 -52.09
N GLN A 116 -18.38 26.87 -53.16
CA GLN A 116 -17.84 26.81 -54.52
C GLN A 116 -17.10 28.11 -54.93
N GLU A 117 -17.49 29.27 -54.41
CA GLU A 117 -16.83 30.54 -54.74
C GLU A 117 -15.41 30.63 -54.17
N LEU A 118 -15.13 30.00 -53.03
CA LEU A 118 -13.78 29.91 -52.46
C LEU A 118 -12.78 29.29 -53.43
N THR A 119 -13.19 28.26 -54.19
CA THR A 119 -12.33 27.58 -55.18
C THR A 119 -11.91 28.47 -56.35
N LYS A 120 -12.58 29.61 -56.54
CA LYS A 120 -12.31 30.58 -57.61
C LYS A 120 -11.38 31.71 -57.17
N ILE A 121 -11.01 31.79 -55.89
CA ILE A 121 -10.18 32.86 -55.34
C ILE A 121 -8.70 32.58 -55.66
N PRO A 122 -8.00 33.43 -56.45
CA PRO A 122 -6.61 33.16 -56.81
C PRO A 122 -5.70 33.09 -55.58
N GLY A 123 -4.99 31.96 -55.42
CA GLY A 123 -4.23 31.59 -54.24
C GLY A 123 -4.82 30.43 -53.43
N VAL A 124 -6.10 30.08 -53.63
CA VAL A 124 -6.72 28.84 -53.12
C VAL A 124 -6.39 27.69 -54.06
N LYS A 125 -5.93 26.57 -53.49
CA LYS A 125 -5.55 25.35 -54.21
C LYS A 125 -6.61 24.26 -54.10
N ASN A 126 -7.15 24.07 -52.89
CA ASN A 126 -8.23 23.12 -52.59
C ASN A 126 -9.10 23.69 -51.47
N VAL A 127 -10.36 23.23 -51.41
CA VAL A 127 -11.25 23.42 -50.27
C VAL A 127 -11.74 22.04 -49.86
N PHE A 128 -11.50 21.66 -48.61
CA PHE A 128 -11.93 20.38 -48.03
C PHE A 128 -13.07 20.62 -47.04
N PRO A 129 -14.01 19.67 -46.86
CA PRO A 129 -14.90 19.70 -45.71
C PRO A 129 -14.08 19.51 -44.42
N ASP A 130 -14.35 20.32 -43.41
CA ASP A 130 -13.77 20.16 -42.07
C ASP A 130 -14.68 19.20 -41.29
N ILE A 131 -14.47 17.91 -41.52
CA ILE A 131 -15.33 16.83 -40.99
C ILE A 131 -15.06 16.57 -39.51
N ILE A 132 -16.13 16.26 -38.78
CA ILE A 132 -16.00 15.76 -37.40
C ILE A 132 -15.26 14.42 -37.47
N ILE A 133 -14.13 14.32 -36.75
CA ILE A 133 -13.45 13.05 -36.52
C ILE A 133 -14.07 12.45 -35.25
N GLU A 134 -15.02 11.55 -35.45
CA GLU A 134 -15.63 10.77 -34.36
C GLU A 134 -14.66 9.69 -33.87
N VAL A 135 -14.67 9.44 -32.57
CA VAL A 135 -14.07 8.22 -31.98
C VAL A 135 -14.87 7.01 -32.50
N PRO A 136 -14.25 5.87 -32.85
CA PRO A 136 -15.00 4.67 -33.23
C PRO A 136 -16.04 4.31 -32.16
N LYS A 137 -17.26 3.95 -32.59
CA LYS A 137 -18.37 3.66 -31.69
C LYS A 137 -18.02 2.53 -30.71
N VAL A 138 -17.78 2.91 -29.47
CA VAL A 138 -17.81 2.00 -28.32
C VAL A 138 -19.23 1.40 -28.27
N VAL A 139 -19.32 0.07 -28.13
CA VAL A 139 -20.60 -0.57 -27.80
C VAL A 139 -20.91 -0.19 -26.35
N GLY A 140 -21.80 0.79 -26.17
CA GLY A 140 -22.12 1.33 -24.87
C GLY A 140 -22.60 0.25 -23.90
N SER A 141 -22.15 0.32 -22.65
CA SER A 141 -22.58 -0.58 -21.58
C SER A 141 -24.05 -0.38 -21.21
N VAL A 142 -24.54 0.87 -21.27
CA VAL A 142 -25.91 1.25 -20.92
C VAL A 142 -26.97 0.48 -21.75
N PRO A 143 -26.86 0.36 -23.09
CA PRO A 143 -27.67 -0.57 -23.89
C PRO A 143 -27.75 -2.01 -23.36
N LYS A 144 -26.69 -2.58 -22.78
CA LYS A 144 -26.74 -3.96 -22.24
C LYS A 144 -27.66 -4.11 -21.02
N THR A 145 -27.99 -3.01 -20.33
CA THR A 145 -28.87 -3.01 -19.15
C THR A 145 -30.36 -2.97 -19.50
N GLY A 146 -30.74 -2.77 -20.76
CA GLY A 146 -32.12 -2.51 -21.18
C GLY A 146 -32.62 -1.08 -20.97
N ALA A 147 -31.82 -0.18 -20.37
CA ALA A 147 -32.22 1.21 -20.11
C ALA A 147 -32.84 1.98 -21.29
N PRO A 148 -32.35 1.83 -22.56
CA PRO A 148 -32.97 2.50 -23.70
C PRO A 148 -34.42 2.11 -23.97
N TYR A 149 -34.92 0.96 -23.49
CA TYR A 149 -36.35 0.64 -23.56
C TYR A 149 -37.18 1.65 -22.78
N LEU A 150 -36.77 1.95 -21.54
CA LEU A 150 -37.47 2.86 -20.62
C LEU A 150 -37.44 4.30 -21.13
N TRP A 151 -36.32 4.73 -21.71
CA TRP A 151 -36.19 6.05 -22.34
C TRP A 151 -37.17 6.25 -23.49
N ASN A 152 -37.51 5.18 -24.23
CA ASN A 152 -38.41 5.19 -25.39
C ASN A 152 -39.88 4.87 -25.05
N LEU A 153 -40.22 4.67 -23.77
CA LEU A 153 -41.62 4.57 -23.35
C LEU A 153 -42.36 5.90 -23.60
N PRO A 154 -43.68 5.90 -23.84
CA PRO A 154 -44.50 7.12 -23.99
C PRO A 154 -44.36 8.11 -22.83
N GLU A 155 -44.04 7.61 -21.63
CA GLU A 155 -43.82 8.35 -20.38
C GLU A 155 -42.43 9.01 -20.28
N ASN A 156 -41.49 8.74 -21.21
CA ASN A 156 -40.11 9.25 -21.25
C ASN A 156 -39.36 9.05 -19.91
N ILE A 157 -39.14 7.80 -19.54
CA ILE A 157 -38.50 7.41 -18.27
C ILE A 157 -36.98 7.52 -18.41
N THR A 158 -36.44 8.70 -18.10
CA THR A 158 -35.01 9.07 -18.26
C THR A 158 -34.30 9.44 -16.95
N GLY A 159 -34.99 9.29 -15.81
CA GLY A 159 -34.52 9.68 -14.48
C GLY A 159 -34.97 11.09 -14.06
N GLU A 160 -35.77 11.79 -14.87
CA GLU A 160 -36.23 13.15 -14.57
C GLU A 160 -36.91 13.23 -13.18
N GLY A 161 -36.45 14.17 -12.37
CA GLY A 161 -36.94 14.40 -11.00
C GLY A 161 -36.35 13.47 -9.93
N MET A 162 -35.61 12.43 -10.30
CA MET A 162 -34.90 11.55 -9.35
C MET A 162 -33.59 12.18 -8.87
N ILE A 163 -33.17 11.81 -7.66
CA ILE A 163 -31.93 12.30 -7.03
C ILE A 163 -31.04 11.13 -6.62
N VAL A 164 -29.84 11.02 -7.19
CA VAL A 164 -28.86 9.98 -6.85
C VAL A 164 -27.66 10.60 -6.13
N ALA A 165 -27.41 10.18 -4.89
CA ALA A 165 -26.21 10.57 -4.16
C ALA A 165 -25.04 9.64 -4.49
N VAL A 166 -23.91 10.21 -4.91
CA VAL A 166 -22.66 9.49 -5.19
C VAL A 166 -21.74 9.67 -4.00
N LEU A 167 -21.52 8.59 -3.24
CA LEU A 167 -20.62 8.55 -2.09
C LEU A 167 -19.29 7.94 -2.54
N ASP A 168 -18.31 8.81 -2.82
CA ASP A 168 -17.08 8.45 -3.53
C ASP A 168 -15.95 9.48 -3.26
N THR A 169 -15.03 9.65 -4.21
CA THR A 169 -13.91 10.61 -4.28
C THR A 169 -14.33 12.06 -4.63
N GLY A 170 -15.63 12.29 -4.87
CA GLY A 170 -16.21 13.58 -5.27
C GLY A 170 -16.94 13.48 -6.62
N ILE A 171 -17.20 14.63 -7.24
CA ILE A 171 -17.56 14.73 -8.67
C ILE A 171 -16.89 15.96 -9.29
N ASP A 172 -16.25 15.86 -10.46
CA ASP A 172 -15.95 17.04 -11.29
C ASP A 172 -17.25 17.58 -11.88
N TYR A 173 -17.94 18.38 -11.09
CA TYR A 173 -19.21 19.00 -11.47
C TYR A 173 -19.07 19.99 -12.64
N ASN A 174 -17.86 20.41 -13.00
CA ASN A 174 -17.60 21.26 -14.17
C ASN A 174 -17.56 20.44 -15.48
N HIS A 175 -17.65 19.11 -15.39
CA HIS A 175 -17.69 18.22 -16.54
C HIS A 175 -18.98 18.43 -17.35
N VAL A 176 -18.88 18.55 -18.69
CA VAL A 176 -20.01 18.87 -19.57
C VAL A 176 -21.12 17.82 -19.53
N LEU A 177 -20.76 16.52 -19.47
CA LEU A 177 -21.74 15.42 -19.28
C LEU A 177 -22.49 15.51 -17.94
N LEU A 178 -21.94 16.20 -16.94
CA LEU A 178 -22.47 16.31 -15.58
C LEU A 178 -23.10 17.69 -15.30
N GLY A 179 -23.32 18.49 -16.34
CA GLY A 179 -24.07 19.75 -16.29
C GLY A 179 -23.24 21.02 -16.17
N GLY A 180 -21.91 20.93 -16.04
CA GLY A 180 -21.01 22.10 -16.12
C GLY A 180 -21.15 23.13 -14.98
N GLY A 181 -21.51 22.70 -13.77
CA GLY A 181 -21.54 23.52 -12.57
C GLY A 181 -22.17 22.83 -11.36
N PHE A 182 -22.17 23.53 -10.22
CA PHE A 182 -22.55 22.99 -8.91
C PHE A 182 -23.62 23.84 -8.22
N GLY A 183 -24.50 23.17 -7.47
CA GLY A 183 -25.60 23.78 -6.73
C GLY A 183 -26.96 23.64 -7.43
N LYS A 184 -28.03 23.94 -6.71
CA LYS A 184 -29.46 23.69 -7.02
C LYS A 184 -30.00 24.03 -8.43
N ASP A 185 -29.26 24.79 -9.23
CA ASP A 185 -29.64 25.20 -10.59
C ASP A 185 -28.89 24.39 -11.67
N TYR A 186 -28.09 23.39 -11.26
CA TYR A 186 -27.30 22.46 -12.08
C TYR A 186 -27.62 21.01 -11.75
N LYS A 187 -27.23 20.07 -12.63
CA LYS A 187 -27.40 18.61 -12.44
C LYS A 187 -26.74 18.10 -11.16
N VAL A 188 -25.54 18.58 -10.79
CA VAL A 188 -24.94 18.34 -9.47
C VAL A 188 -25.50 19.37 -8.48
N MET A 189 -26.70 19.11 -7.95
CA MET A 189 -27.50 20.07 -7.17
C MET A 189 -26.89 20.46 -5.83
N GLY A 190 -25.93 19.69 -5.31
CA GLY A 190 -25.30 19.92 -4.03
C GLY A 190 -24.37 18.78 -3.64
N GLY A 191 -23.83 18.86 -2.43
CA GLY A 191 -22.83 17.91 -1.96
C GLY A 191 -22.12 18.38 -0.70
N TYR A 192 -21.22 17.54 -0.19
CA TYR A 192 -20.37 17.84 0.97
C TYR A 192 -19.10 16.97 0.92
N ASN A 193 -18.03 17.46 1.53
CA ASN A 193 -16.75 16.78 1.62
C ASN A 193 -16.42 16.49 3.08
N PHE A 194 -16.29 15.20 3.40
CA PHE A 194 -16.01 14.69 4.75
C PHE A 194 -14.53 14.39 4.98
N THR A 195 -13.70 14.55 3.95
CA THR A 195 -12.28 14.21 3.95
C THR A 195 -11.41 15.41 4.32
N ASP A 196 -10.14 15.14 4.66
CA ASP A 196 -9.16 16.18 4.95
C ASP A 196 -8.63 16.91 3.69
N SER A 197 -9.02 16.49 2.47
CA SER A 197 -8.57 17.13 1.22
C SER A 197 -9.55 18.22 0.74
N GLY A 198 -9.17 19.48 0.98
CA GLY A 198 -9.84 20.66 0.41
C GLY A 198 -10.81 21.35 1.37
N SER A 199 -11.96 21.79 0.86
CA SER A 199 -12.99 22.45 1.67
C SER A 199 -14.19 21.52 1.90
N PRO A 200 -14.78 21.47 3.11
CA PRO A 200 -15.97 20.66 3.35
C PRO A 200 -17.20 21.02 2.49
N LEU A 201 -17.23 22.24 1.92
CA LEU A 201 -18.28 22.70 1.00
C LEU A 201 -17.94 22.51 -0.48
N ASP A 202 -16.78 21.91 -0.78
CA ASP A 202 -16.27 21.68 -2.13
C ASP A 202 -15.96 20.18 -2.32
N PRO A 203 -16.93 19.39 -2.84
CA PRO A 203 -16.78 17.97 -3.12
C PRO A 203 -16.21 17.70 -4.52
N ILE A 204 -15.39 18.61 -5.06
CA ILE A 204 -14.71 18.42 -6.34
C ILE A 204 -13.84 17.15 -6.35
N ASP A 205 -13.94 16.41 -7.45
CA ASP A 205 -13.10 15.25 -7.71
C ASP A 205 -11.81 15.66 -8.43
N VAL A 206 -10.68 15.17 -7.92
CA VAL A 206 -9.34 15.33 -8.51
C VAL A 206 -8.64 13.97 -8.75
N GLN A 207 -9.31 12.87 -8.40
CA GLN A 207 -8.84 11.48 -8.50
C GLN A 207 -9.49 10.80 -9.72
N GLY A 208 -10.79 11.04 -9.92
CA GLY A 208 -11.56 10.78 -11.12
C GLY A 208 -12.54 9.61 -11.05
N HIS A 209 -12.44 8.75 -10.04
CA HIS A 209 -13.32 7.60 -9.85
C HIS A 209 -14.78 8.02 -9.63
N GLY A 210 -15.04 9.00 -8.77
CA GLY A 210 -16.39 9.49 -8.48
C GLY A 210 -17.04 10.23 -9.65
N THR A 211 -16.24 10.94 -10.45
CA THR A 211 -16.66 11.51 -11.75
C THR A 211 -17.07 10.42 -12.74
N HIS A 212 -16.33 9.32 -12.80
CA HIS A 212 -16.60 8.18 -13.69
C HIS A 212 -17.88 7.45 -13.31
N VAL A 213 -18.04 7.17 -12.01
CA VAL A 213 -19.27 6.63 -11.39
C VAL A 213 -20.47 7.54 -11.69
N ALA A 214 -20.34 8.85 -11.46
CA ALA A 214 -21.40 9.83 -11.74
C ALA A 214 -21.82 9.86 -13.23
N GLY A 215 -20.86 9.71 -14.15
CA GLY A 215 -21.13 9.64 -15.58
C GLY A 215 -21.93 8.40 -15.98
N ILE A 216 -21.65 7.24 -15.37
CA ILE A 216 -22.40 5.99 -15.64
C ILE A 216 -23.86 6.13 -15.16
N ILE A 217 -24.09 6.79 -14.03
CA ILE A 217 -25.44 7.02 -13.49
C ILE A 217 -26.20 8.01 -14.38
N ALA A 218 -25.65 9.22 -14.59
CA ALA A 218 -26.43 10.35 -15.10
C ALA A 218 -25.63 11.30 -15.99
N GLY A 219 -24.56 10.84 -16.66
CA GLY A 219 -23.95 11.57 -17.77
C GLY A 219 -24.97 11.83 -18.89
N LYS A 220 -24.89 12.97 -19.58
CA LYS A 220 -25.77 13.27 -20.71
C LYS A 220 -25.06 14.03 -21.83
N GLY A 221 -25.23 13.56 -23.06
CA GLY A 221 -24.70 14.16 -24.29
C GLY A 221 -23.58 13.37 -24.96
N PHE A 222 -23.23 13.80 -26.18
CA PHE A 222 -22.11 13.28 -27.00
C PHE A 222 -22.10 11.76 -27.28
N GLY A 223 -23.19 11.03 -26.99
CA GLY A 223 -23.27 9.57 -27.11
C GLY A 223 -22.74 8.81 -25.88
N TYR A 224 -22.46 9.52 -24.79
CA TYR A 224 -22.03 8.98 -23.49
C TYR A 224 -23.11 9.24 -22.42
N ASP A 225 -24.36 8.95 -22.79
CA ASP A 225 -25.51 9.04 -21.89
C ASP A 225 -25.46 7.89 -20.87
N GLY A 226 -25.51 8.23 -19.58
CA GLY A 226 -25.60 7.29 -18.47
C GLY A 226 -26.99 6.62 -18.39
N VAL A 227 -27.18 5.68 -17.47
CA VAL A 227 -28.43 4.89 -17.37
C VAL A 227 -29.67 5.78 -17.10
N ALA A 228 -29.53 6.80 -16.26
CA ALA A 228 -30.58 7.76 -15.91
C ALA A 228 -30.13 9.20 -16.29
N PRO A 229 -30.09 9.54 -17.59
CA PRO A 229 -29.39 10.73 -18.08
C PRO A 229 -30.03 12.06 -17.62
N ASP A 230 -31.29 12.07 -17.15
CA ASP A 230 -31.96 13.25 -16.59
C ASP A 230 -32.08 13.24 -15.05
N ALA A 231 -31.48 12.25 -14.36
CA ALA A 231 -31.38 12.27 -12.91
C ALA A 231 -30.44 13.40 -12.43
N ASN A 232 -30.76 13.94 -11.25
CA ASN A 232 -29.91 14.88 -10.52
C ASN A 232 -28.95 14.14 -9.60
N LEU A 233 -27.82 14.77 -9.29
CA LEU A 233 -26.72 14.18 -8.54
C LEU A 233 -26.42 14.97 -7.26
N TYR A 234 -26.01 14.27 -6.21
CA TYR A 234 -25.23 14.85 -5.11
C TYR A 234 -23.81 14.30 -5.09
N ALA A 235 -22.83 15.19 -4.95
CA ALA A 235 -21.42 14.86 -4.80
C ALA A 235 -21.06 14.73 -3.31
N VAL A 236 -20.95 13.51 -2.79
CA VAL A 236 -20.66 13.26 -1.37
C VAL A 236 -19.26 12.66 -1.25
N LYS A 237 -18.26 13.53 -1.04
CA LYS A 237 -16.86 13.12 -0.99
C LYS A 237 -16.55 12.49 0.37
N VAL A 238 -16.40 11.18 0.38
CA VAL A 238 -16.07 10.34 1.55
C VAL A 238 -14.77 9.55 1.37
N LEU A 239 -14.17 9.61 0.18
CA LEU A 239 -12.83 9.13 -0.14
C LEU A 239 -11.95 10.33 -0.55
N GLY A 240 -10.72 10.37 -0.05
CA GLY A 240 -9.75 11.44 -0.32
C GLY A 240 -9.13 11.35 -1.71
N ASP A 241 -8.18 12.24 -1.99
CA ASP A 241 -7.53 12.36 -3.31
C ASP A 241 -6.64 11.14 -3.66
N ASP A 242 -6.37 10.26 -2.69
CA ASP A 242 -5.69 8.96 -2.86
C ASP A 242 -6.67 7.79 -3.09
N GLY A 243 -7.98 8.04 -3.07
CA GLY A 243 -9.04 7.04 -3.18
C GLY A 243 -9.40 6.33 -1.86
N ARG A 244 -8.94 6.80 -0.69
CA ARG A 244 -9.16 6.13 0.60
C ARG A 244 -9.99 6.98 1.57
N GLY A 245 -10.69 6.34 2.50
CA GLY A 245 -11.49 7.04 3.49
C GLY A 245 -11.93 6.15 4.66
N PHE A 246 -12.36 6.78 5.75
CA PHE A 246 -12.76 6.07 6.96
C PHE A 246 -14.23 5.64 6.92
N SER A 247 -14.56 4.54 7.60
CA SER A 247 -15.95 4.08 7.76
C SER A 247 -16.85 5.13 8.41
N SER A 248 -16.30 6.00 9.27
CA SER A 248 -17.00 7.16 9.85
C SER A 248 -17.39 8.21 8.80
N TRP A 249 -16.54 8.49 7.81
CA TRP A 249 -16.86 9.39 6.69
C TRP A 249 -17.94 8.81 5.80
N VAL A 250 -17.90 7.49 5.52
CA VAL A 250 -18.96 6.79 4.77
C VAL A 250 -20.30 6.88 5.51
N ILE A 251 -20.33 6.63 6.83
CA ILE A 251 -21.55 6.78 7.64
C ILE A 251 -22.06 8.23 7.61
N ALA A 252 -21.18 9.22 7.80
CA ALA A 252 -21.56 10.63 7.74
C ALA A 252 -22.10 11.06 6.35
N GLY A 253 -21.56 10.48 5.26
CA GLY A 253 -22.07 10.65 3.91
C GLY A 253 -23.46 10.03 3.71
N ILE A 254 -23.71 8.83 4.26
CA ILE A 254 -25.04 8.20 4.26
C ILE A 254 -26.03 9.08 5.03
N GLU A 255 -25.68 9.50 6.26
CA GLU A 255 -26.49 10.40 7.07
C GLU A 255 -26.81 11.70 6.33
N TRP A 256 -25.83 12.32 5.68
CA TRP A 256 -26.02 13.54 4.90
C TRP A 256 -26.99 13.34 3.72
N ALA A 257 -26.89 12.23 3.00
CA ALA A 257 -27.75 11.93 1.85
C ALA A 257 -29.21 11.64 2.23
N VAL A 258 -29.46 11.09 3.44
CA VAL A 258 -30.83 10.82 3.94
C VAL A 258 -31.44 11.98 4.74
N ASN A 259 -30.65 12.98 5.14
CA ASN A 259 -31.07 14.05 6.07
C ASN A 259 -31.61 15.30 5.34
N PRO A 260 -32.94 15.56 5.38
CA PRO A 260 -33.54 16.74 4.73
C PRO A 260 -33.24 18.08 5.43
N HIS A 261 -32.59 18.07 6.60
CA HIS A 261 -32.25 19.29 7.35
C HIS A 261 -30.98 19.99 6.83
N ASN A 262 -30.26 19.40 5.86
CA ASN A 262 -29.17 20.07 5.14
C ASN A 262 -29.67 21.18 4.17
N GLY A 263 -30.99 21.31 3.97
CA GLY A 263 -31.61 22.30 3.08
C GLY A 263 -31.86 21.80 1.65
N LEU A 264 -31.54 20.53 1.37
CA LEU A 264 -31.77 19.83 0.11
C LEU A 264 -32.81 18.70 0.33
N PRO A 265 -33.49 18.23 -0.72
CA PRO A 265 -34.28 17.00 -0.64
C PRO A 265 -33.42 15.78 -0.27
N ARG A 266 -34.01 14.81 0.43
CA ARG A 266 -33.45 13.46 0.62
C ARG A 266 -33.17 12.83 -0.76
N ALA A 267 -32.05 12.13 -0.90
CA ALA A 267 -31.74 11.37 -2.10
C ALA A 267 -32.73 10.19 -2.31
N ASP A 268 -33.08 9.90 -3.56
CA ASP A 268 -33.91 8.75 -3.91
C ASP A 268 -33.13 7.43 -3.90
N VAL A 269 -31.86 7.53 -4.28
CA VAL A 269 -30.90 6.44 -4.45
C VAL A 269 -29.55 6.89 -3.88
N ILE A 270 -28.82 5.98 -3.24
CA ILE A 270 -27.41 6.16 -2.84
C ILE A 270 -26.59 5.14 -3.63
N ASN A 271 -25.56 5.60 -4.34
CA ASN A 271 -24.52 4.75 -4.92
C ASN A 271 -23.25 4.83 -4.08
N MET A 272 -22.77 3.68 -3.59
CA MET A 272 -21.47 3.52 -2.93
C MET A 272 -20.61 2.55 -3.75
N SER A 273 -19.77 3.10 -4.62
CA SER A 273 -18.76 2.34 -5.38
C SER A 273 -17.49 2.13 -4.55
N LEU A 274 -17.67 1.71 -3.29
CA LEU A 274 -16.65 1.59 -2.26
C LEU A 274 -16.94 0.41 -1.33
N GLY A 275 -15.93 -0.03 -0.58
CA GLY A 275 -16.07 -1.08 0.43
C GLY A 275 -14.76 -1.45 1.12
N ASN A 276 -14.83 -2.45 2.00
CA ASN A 276 -13.70 -3.10 2.66
C ASN A 276 -13.84 -4.64 2.54
N THR A 277 -12.85 -5.41 2.99
CA THR A 277 -12.87 -6.88 2.95
C THR A 277 -13.78 -7.54 4.00
N ILE A 278 -14.51 -6.77 4.82
CA ILE A 278 -15.27 -7.32 5.95
C ILE A 278 -16.61 -7.90 5.45
N ILE A 279 -16.62 -9.22 5.23
CA ILE A 279 -17.78 -10.01 4.74
C ILE A 279 -18.98 -10.09 5.71
N SER A 280 -19.03 -9.28 6.78
CA SER A 280 -20.11 -9.33 7.78
C SER A 280 -21.25 -8.35 7.48
N PRO A 281 -22.53 -8.76 7.51
CA PRO A 281 -23.68 -7.86 7.32
C PRO A 281 -23.92 -6.94 8.54
N ASN A 282 -23.29 -7.23 9.68
CA ASN A 282 -23.41 -6.46 10.92
C ASN A 282 -22.41 -5.29 11.05
N PHE A 283 -21.53 -5.07 10.07
CA PHE A 283 -20.50 -4.02 10.17
C PHE A 283 -21.13 -2.60 10.12
N PRO A 284 -20.60 -1.57 10.80
CA PRO A 284 -21.31 -0.29 10.99
C PRO A 284 -21.77 0.44 9.72
N THR A 285 -21.02 0.37 8.61
CA THR A 285 -21.46 0.93 7.32
C THR A 285 -22.62 0.13 6.71
N SER A 286 -22.61 -1.21 6.85
CA SER A 286 -23.74 -2.08 6.48
C SER A 286 -24.99 -1.77 7.31
N LEU A 287 -24.84 -1.50 8.61
CA LEU A 287 -25.94 -1.08 9.48
C LEU A 287 -26.50 0.30 9.07
N ALA A 288 -25.64 1.28 8.83
CA ALA A 288 -26.08 2.60 8.36
C ALA A 288 -26.79 2.54 7.00
N ALA A 289 -26.29 1.69 6.08
CA ALA A 289 -26.90 1.45 4.78
C ALA A 289 -28.28 0.76 4.89
N ASN A 290 -28.42 -0.23 5.80
CA ASN A 290 -29.72 -0.82 6.14
C ASN A 290 -30.71 0.23 6.68
N GLN A 291 -30.27 1.17 7.53
CA GLN A 291 -31.14 2.24 8.02
C GLN A 291 -31.52 3.28 6.95
N ALA A 292 -30.66 3.53 5.96
CA ALA A 292 -30.99 4.34 4.79
C ALA A 292 -32.05 3.66 3.91
N ALA A 293 -31.97 2.34 3.73
CA ALA A 293 -32.99 1.54 3.07
C ALA A 293 -34.34 1.56 3.83
N GLU A 294 -34.33 1.44 5.17
CA GLU A 294 -35.53 1.64 6.00
C GLU A 294 -36.11 3.06 5.90
N ALA A 295 -35.28 4.06 5.58
CA ALA A 295 -35.71 5.45 5.36
C ALA A 295 -36.27 5.71 3.94
N GLY A 296 -36.44 4.68 3.10
CA GLY A 296 -37.01 4.78 1.76
C GLY A 296 -36.01 5.21 0.66
N VAL A 297 -34.71 5.13 0.94
CA VAL A 297 -33.64 5.43 -0.03
C VAL A 297 -33.07 4.13 -0.56
N ILE A 298 -33.07 3.94 -1.88
CA ILE A 298 -32.55 2.69 -2.47
C ILE A 298 -31.02 2.75 -2.41
N VAL A 299 -30.39 1.85 -1.67
CA VAL A 299 -28.93 1.84 -1.52
C VAL A 299 -28.32 0.77 -2.42
N VAL A 300 -27.39 1.19 -3.27
CA VAL A 300 -26.68 0.34 -4.24
C VAL A 300 -25.18 0.40 -3.97
N THR A 301 -24.53 -0.76 -3.98
CA THR A 301 -23.15 -0.96 -3.51
C THR A 301 -22.37 -1.86 -4.46
N SER A 302 -21.11 -1.54 -4.74
CA SER A 302 -20.17 -2.46 -5.38
C SER A 302 -19.90 -3.68 -4.47
N ALA A 303 -19.91 -4.89 -5.01
CA ALA A 303 -19.63 -6.10 -4.21
C ALA A 303 -18.17 -6.19 -3.72
N GLY A 304 -17.22 -5.59 -4.44
CA GLY A 304 -15.78 -5.69 -4.19
C GLY A 304 -15.00 -6.16 -5.43
N ASN A 305 -13.67 -6.09 -5.37
CA ASN A 305 -12.78 -6.44 -6.49
C ASN A 305 -11.70 -7.47 -6.07
N SER A 306 -12.05 -8.40 -5.16
CA SER A 306 -11.12 -9.35 -4.53
C SER A 306 -11.25 -10.79 -5.05
N GLY A 307 -11.89 -10.99 -6.20
CA GLY A 307 -12.07 -12.30 -6.86
C GLY A 307 -13.20 -13.16 -6.29
N HIS A 308 -13.66 -14.13 -7.07
CA HIS A 308 -14.88 -14.90 -6.81
C HIS A 308 -14.69 -16.34 -6.30
N ASP A 309 -13.44 -16.79 -6.14
CA ASP A 309 -13.12 -18.21 -5.88
C ASP A 309 -13.42 -18.66 -4.44
N LYS A 310 -13.98 -17.75 -3.63
CA LYS A 310 -14.21 -17.83 -2.18
C LYS A 310 -15.09 -16.66 -1.72
N PRO A 311 -15.57 -16.63 -0.45
CA PRO A 311 -16.34 -15.50 0.07
C PRO A 311 -15.51 -14.22 0.25
N THR A 312 -15.82 -13.17 -0.53
CA THR A 312 -15.07 -11.89 -0.60
C THR A 312 -15.96 -10.64 -0.73
N ALA A 313 -17.29 -10.79 -0.73
CA ALA A 313 -18.24 -9.68 -0.88
C ALA A 313 -18.19 -8.75 0.34
N GLY A 314 -17.74 -7.51 0.12
CA GLY A 314 -17.32 -6.58 1.16
C GLY A 314 -18.44 -5.71 1.77
N SER A 315 -18.22 -5.19 2.97
CA SER A 315 -19.10 -4.17 3.57
C SER A 315 -18.84 -2.78 2.94
N PRO A 316 -19.86 -1.96 2.62
CA PRO A 316 -21.28 -2.07 2.98
C PRO A 316 -22.13 -3.04 2.13
N GLY A 317 -21.61 -3.60 1.05
CA GLY A 317 -22.33 -4.51 0.15
C GLY A 317 -22.78 -5.84 0.76
N THR A 318 -22.34 -6.17 1.98
CA THR A 318 -22.85 -7.29 2.79
C THR A 318 -24.26 -7.07 3.34
N ALA A 319 -24.74 -5.82 3.41
CA ALA A 319 -26.00 -5.49 4.07
C ALA A 319 -27.23 -6.17 3.43
N ASP A 320 -28.16 -6.63 4.26
CA ASP A 320 -29.32 -7.40 3.79
C ASP A 320 -30.26 -6.57 2.88
N LYS A 321 -30.45 -5.27 3.17
CA LYS A 321 -31.40 -4.37 2.49
C LYS A 321 -30.78 -3.52 1.37
N VAL A 322 -29.47 -3.61 1.12
CA VAL A 322 -28.82 -2.96 -0.03
C VAL A 322 -28.85 -3.86 -1.26
N ILE A 323 -28.60 -3.27 -2.43
CA ILE A 323 -28.40 -4.00 -3.68
C ILE A 323 -26.90 -4.02 -3.97
N SER A 324 -26.28 -5.16 -3.71
CA SER A 324 -24.87 -5.46 -3.94
C SER A 324 -24.64 -5.98 -5.34
N VAL A 325 -23.65 -5.43 -6.05
CA VAL A 325 -23.54 -5.56 -7.50
C VAL A 325 -22.21 -6.18 -7.92
N GLY A 326 -22.28 -7.35 -8.55
CA GLY A 326 -21.18 -8.03 -9.24
C GLY A 326 -20.88 -7.44 -10.61
N ALA A 327 -19.69 -7.68 -11.14
CA ALA A 327 -19.23 -7.12 -12.41
C ALA A 327 -19.14 -8.19 -13.50
N TYR A 328 -19.71 -7.88 -14.67
CA TYR A 328 -19.52 -8.65 -15.90
C TYR A 328 -19.11 -7.73 -17.06
N GLY A 329 -18.70 -8.30 -18.19
CA GLY A 329 -18.61 -7.55 -19.44
C GLY A 329 -18.10 -8.38 -20.61
N LEU A 330 -17.90 -7.71 -21.75
CA LEU A 330 -17.38 -8.33 -22.96
C LEU A 330 -15.87 -8.57 -22.78
N ILE A 331 -15.51 -9.81 -22.42
CA ILE A 331 -14.13 -10.26 -22.21
C ILE A 331 -13.70 -11.08 -23.42
N GLU A 332 -12.44 -10.96 -23.84
CA GLU A 332 -11.80 -11.86 -24.79
C GLU A 332 -11.01 -12.91 -24.01
N PRO A 333 -11.49 -14.17 -23.85
CA PRO A 333 -10.83 -15.16 -23.01
C PRO A 333 -9.50 -15.61 -23.62
N ALA A 334 -8.46 -15.66 -22.80
CA ALA A 334 -7.11 -16.04 -23.20
C ALA A 334 -6.70 -17.34 -22.51
N ILE A 335 -6.12 -18.27 -23.27
CA ILE A 335 -5.86 -19.64 -22.83
C ILE A 335 -4.41 -20.02 -23.13
N LEU A 336 -3.79 -20.76 -22.22
CA LEU A 336 -2.55 -21.50 -22.42
C LEU A 336 -2.84 -23.00 -22.34
N SER A 337 -2.80 -23.69 -23.47
CA SER A 337 -2.95 -25.17 -23.53
C SER A 337 -1.59 -25.83 -23.65
N PHE A 338 -1.28 -26.79 -22.79
CA PHE A 338 0.03 -27.43 -22.71
C PHE A 338 0.03 -28.88 -23.23
N SER A 339 1.14 -29.33 -23.80
CA SER A 339 1.29 -30.66 -24.42
C SER A 339 1.15 -31.85 -23.45
N ASN A 340 1.15 -31.59 -22.14
CA ASN A 340 0.87 -32.58 -21.09
C ASN A 340 -0.66 -32.75 -20.81
N GLY A 341 -1.50 -31.90 -21.38
CA GLY A 341 -2.96 -31.87 -21.17
C GLY A 341 -3.44 -30.85 -20.14
N THR A 342 -2.54 -30.07 -19.50
CA THR A 342 -2.92 -28.93 -18.65
C THR A 342 -3.48 -27.80 -19.52
N VAL A 343 -4.52 -27.13 -19.03
CA VAL A 343 -5.07 -25.90 -19.60
C VAL A 343 -5.11 -24.85 -18.49
N ILE A 344 -4.58 -23.67 -18.76
CA ILE A 344 -4.67 -22.50 -17.89
C ILE A 344 -5.51 -21.45 -18.63
N ASP A 345 -6.60 -21.02 -18.00
CA ASP A 345 -7.57 -20.02 -18.47
C ASP A 345 -7.75 -18.86 -17.47
N TYR A 346 -7.06 -18.92 -16.32
CA TYR A 346 -7.06 -17.94 -15.25
C TYR A 346 -5.78 -17.09 -15.26
N ASP A 347 -5.85 -15.88 -14.69
CA ASP A 347 -4.74 -14.91 -14.58
C ASP A 347 -4.00 -14.47 -15.87
N ILE A 348 -4.47 -14.89 -17.06
CA ILE A 348 -3.90 -14.51 -18.35
C ILE A 348 -4.52 -13.18 -18.84
N ILE A 349 -3.67 -12.23 -19.21
CA ILE A 349 -4.07 -10.92 -19.79
C ILE A 349 -3.33 -10.70 -21.12
N PRO A 350 -4.03 -10.72 -22.27
CA PRO A 350 -3.44 -10.29 -23.55
C PRO A 350 -2.99 -8.83 -23.55
N ALA A 351 -1.87 -8.52 -24.20
CA ALA A 351 -1.49 -7.15 -24.47
C ALA A 351 -2.38 -6.55 -25.57
N ALA A 352 -3.00 -5.40 -25.28
CA ALA A 352 -4.02 -4.79 -26.15
C ALA A 352 -3.52 -4.42 -27.57
N ASP A 353 -2.22 -4.14 -27.73
CA ASP A 353 -1.57 -3.82 -29.01
C ASP A 353 -0.71 -5.00 -29.55
N ALA A 354 -1.08 -6.24 -29.25
CA ALA A 354 -0.43 -7.44 -29.79
C ALA A 354 -1.27 -8.10 -30.92
N PRO A 355 -0.62 -8.77 -31.89
CA PRO A 355 -1.31 -9.72 -32.77
C PRO A 355 -2.00 -10.82 -31.96
N LYS A 356 -3.20 -11.27 -32.40
CA LYS A 356 -3.80 -12.50 -31.87
C LYS A 356 -2.84 -13.69 -32.10
N PRO A 357 -2.74 -14.64 -31.15
CA PRO A 357 -2.06 -15.90 -31.39
C PRO A 357 -2.86 -16.76 -32.40
N ASP A 358 -2.28 -17.89 -32.81
CA ASP A 358 -2.84 -18.76 -33.85
C ASP A 358 -3.23 -20.17 -33.35
N GLY A 359 -3.21 -20.39 -32.04
CA GLY A 359 -3.61 -21.66 -31.41
C GLY A 359 -2.65 -22.84 -31.67
N GLN A 360 -1.46 -22.62 -32.25
CA GLN A 360 -0.49 -23.69 -32.50
C GLN A 360 0.42 -23.96 -31.28
N GLU A 361 0.74 -25.24 -31.05
CA GLU A 361 1.71 -25.65 -30.04
C GLU A 361 3.14 -25.30 -30.44
N TYR A 362 3.82 -24.51 -29.62
CA TYR A 362 5.25 -24.19 -29.75
C TYR A 362 6.03 -24.63 -28.51
N GLU A 363 7.28 -25.04 -28.69
CA GLU A 363 8.22 -25.18 -27.57
C GLU A 363 8.33 -23.86 -26.80
N ILE A 364 8.47 -23.94 -25.48
CA ILE A 364 8.61 -22.77 -24.60
C ILE A 364 10.03 -22.69 -24.00
N VAL A 365 10.60 -21.48 -23.95
CA VAL A 365 11.98 -21.26 -23.48
C VAL A 365 12.03 -20.07 -22.52
N TYR A 366 12.62 -20.28 -21.34
CA TYR A 366 12.77 -19.22 -20.33
C TYR A 366 14.00 -18.34 -20.63
N ALA A 367 13.74 -17.06 -20.90
CA ALA A 367 14.73 -16.05 -21.27
C ALA A 367 14.85 -14.93 -20.22
N GLY A 368 14.92 -15.32 -18.94
CA GLY A 368 15.28 -14.43 -17.83
C GLY A 368 14.40 -13.19 -17.73
N LEU A 369 15.01 -12.00 -17.81
CA LEU A 369 14.32 -10.70 -17.78
C LEU A 369 14.08 -10.12 -19.19
N GLY A 370 14.27 -10.90 -20.25
CA GLY A 370 14.03 -10.49 -21.64
C GLY A 370 14.91 -9.34 -22.15
N ARG A 371 16.05 -9.07 -21.50
CA ARG A 371 17.08 -8.13 -22.00
C ARG A 371 17.74 -8.69 -23.25
N GLU A 372 18.43 -7.86 -24.02
CA GLU A 372 19.21 -8.31 -25.19
C GLU A 372 20.26 -9.38 -24.79
N GLU A 373 20.91 -9.18 -23.64
CA GLU A 373 21.84 -10.14 -23.01
C GLU A 373 21.18 -11.45 -22.51
N ASP A 374 19.88 -11.45 -22.17
CA ASP A 374 19.19 -12.65 -21.66
C ASP A 374 18.93 -13.68 -22.78
N PHE A 375 19.00 -13.27 -24.05
CA PHE A 375 18.85 -14.16 -25.22
C PHE A 375 20.20 -14.68 -25.77
N GLU A 376 21.35 -14.22 -25.25
CA GLU A 376 22.67 -14.62 -25.78
C GLU A 376 22.93 -16.12 -25.60
N GLY A 377 22.77 -16.88 -26.69
CA GLY A 377 22.98 -18.33 -26.72
C GLY A 377 21.74 -19.17 -26.38
N LEU A 378 20.56 -18.57 -26.22
CA LEU A 378 19.29 -19.28 -26.15
C LEU A 378 18.73 -19.54 -27.56
N ASP A 379 18.26 -20.77 -27.79
CA ASP A 379 17.53 -21.14 -29.00
C ASP A 379 16.03 -20.83 -28.81
N VAL A 380 15.59 -19.67 -29.29
CA VAL A 380 14.17 -19.25 -29.26
C VAL A 380 13.54 -19.12 -30.66
N GLU A 381 14.26 -19.51 -31.73
CA GLU A 381 13.78 -19.35 -33.11
C GLU A 381 12.61 -20.31 -33.38
N GLY A 382 11.42 -19.76 -33.66
CA GLY A 382 10.20 -20.55 -33.83
C GLY A 382 9.52 -20.97 -32.52
N LYS A 383 9.87 -20.36 -31.38
CA LYS A 383 9.44 -20.78 -30.03
C LYS A 383 8.73 -19.65 -29.26
N ILE A 384 8.08 -19.98 -28.15
CA ILE A 384 7.50 -18.99 -27.23
C ILE A 384 8.53 -18.64 -26.14
N ALA A 385 8.79 -17.35 -25.96
CA ALA A 385 9.69 -16.86 -24.93
C ALA A 385 8.92 -16.61 -23.61
N LEU A 386 9.27 -17.34 -22.55
CA LEU A 386 8.83 -17.04 -21.18
C LEU A 386 9.82 -16.07 -20.54
N VAL A 387 9.36 -14.95 -20.00
CA VAL A 387 10.24 -13.96 -19.33
C VAL A 387 9.59 -13.40 -18.07
N GLN A 388 10.40 -13.07 -17.06
CA GLN A 388 9.91 -12.40 -15.86
C GLN A 388 9.82 -10.89 -16.05
N ARG A 389 8.83 -10.25 -15.42
CA ARG A 389 8.68 -8.78 -15.31
C ARG A 389 9.90 -8.15 -14.62
N GLY A 390 10.23 -6.91 -15.02
CA GLY A 390 11.31 -6.12 -14.41
C GLY A 390 12.45 -5.75 -15.36
N ALA A 391 13.38 -4.92 -14.86
CA ALA A 391 14.54 -4.31 -15.54
C ALA A 391 14.25 -3.40 -16.75
N ILE A 392 13.40 -3.82 -17.69
CA ILE A 392 13.08 -3.12 -18.95
C ILE A 392 11.57 -3.10 -19.22
N THR A 393 11.14 -2.25 -20.17
CA THR A 393 9.73 -2.13 -20.57
C THR A 393 9.23 -3.38 -21.30
N PHE A 394 7.91 -3.62 -21.24
CA PHE A 394 7.30 -4.81 -21.85
C PHE A 394 7.48 -4.87 -23.38
N ALA A 395 7.26 -3.74 -24.06
CA ALA A 395 7.54 -3.63 -25.50
C ALA A 395 9.01 -3.94 -25.86
N ALA A 396 9.97 -3.62 -24.98
CA ALA A 396 11.37 -4.01 -25.20
C ALA A 396 11.59 -5.51 -25.02
N LYS A 397 10.96 -6.17 -24.04
CA LYS A 397 10.98 -7.65 -23.91
C LYS A 397 10.44 -8.32 -25.18
N GLY A 398 9.28 -7.86 -25.67
CA GLY A 398 8.66 -8.34 -26.90
C GLY A 398 9.54 -8.13 -28.14
N ALA A 399 10.14 -6.94 -28.28
CA ALA A 399 11.05 -6.65 -29.38
C ALA A 399 12.34 -7.50 -29.34
N ASN A 400 12.90 -7.74 -28.15
CA ASN A 400 14.10 -8.58 -27.99
C ASN A 400 13.81 -10.06 -28.29
N ALA A 401 12.67 -10.57 -27.83
CA ALA A 401 12.22 -11.93 -28.17
C ALA A 401 12.01 -12.08 -29.69
N GLN A 402 11.29 -11.14 -30.32
CA GLN A 402 11.06 -11.13 -31.75
C GLN A 402 12.37 -11.02 -32.56
N ALA A 403 13.33 -10.20 -32.10
CA ALA A 403 14.63 -10.03 -32.76
C ALA A 403 15.47 -11.33 -32.76
N ASN A 404 15.25 -12.22 -31.79
CA ASN A 404 15.88 -13.55 -31.71
C ASN A 404 14.99 -14.67 -32.31
N GLY A 405 13.89 -14.33 -32.97
CA GLY A 405 13.06 -15.28 -33.73
C GLY A 405 11.92 -15.95 -32.95
N ALA A 406 11.60 -15.49 -31.73
CA ALA A 406 10.44 -15.99 -31.00
C ALA A 406 9.13 -15.65 -31.72
N VAL A 407 8.18 -16.58 -31.72
CA VAL A 407 6.86 -16.45 -32.37
C VAL A 407 5.78 -15.93 -31.42
N GLY A 408 6.02 -15.96 -30.11
CA GLY A 408 5.16 -15.40 -29.07
C GLY A 408 5.94 -15.15 -27.78
N ILE A 409 5.35 -14.40 -26.85
CA ILE A 409 5.96 -14.08 -25.56
C ILE A 409 4.93 -14.19 -24.42
N ILE A 410 5.34 -14.84 -23.32
CA ILE A 410 4.59 -14.90 -22.07
C ILE A 410 5.44 -14.16 -21.02
N VAL A 411 4.88 -13.10 -20.42
CA VAL A 411 5.54 -12.31 -19.39
C VAL A 411 4.87 -12.60 -18.05
N PHE A 412 5.57 -13.27 -17.14
CA PHE A 412 5.04 -13.52 -15.80
C PHE A 412 5.46 -12.44 -14.80
N ASN A 413 4.65 -12.24 -13.77
CA ASN A 413 4.86 -11.17 -12.80
C ASN A 413 6.11 -11.42 -11.92
N ASN A 414 6.61 -10.37 -11.27
CA ASN A 414 7.75 -10.45 -10.33
C ASN A 414 7.35 -10.17 -8.87
N VAL A 415 6.04 -10.11 -8.63
CA VAL A 415 5.30 -10.04 -7.37
C VAL A 415 3.97 -10.80 -7.59
N PRO A 416 3.25 -11.25 -6.55
CA PRO A 416 1.98 -11.96 -6.72
C PRO A 416 0.93 -11.21 -7.54
N GLY A 417 0.01 -11.96 -8.16
CA GLY A 417 -1.15 -11.46 -8.89
C GLY A 417 -0.87 -10.96 -10.30
N THR A 418 -1.90 -10.43 -10.97
CA THR A 418 -1.87 -10.08 -12.41
C THR A 418 -1.35 -8.67 -12.71
N PHE A 419 -1.04 -8.39 -13.98
CA PHE A 419 -0.67 -7.06 -14.46
C PHE A 419 -0.96 -6.89 -15.96
N GLY A 420 -1.27 -5.66 -16.39
CA GLY A 420 -1.40 -5.33 -17.81
C GLY A 420 -0.08 -4.90 -18.45
N MET A 421 0.13 -5.23 -19.73
CA MET A 421 1.29 -4.79 -20.50
C MET A 421 0.98 -3.57 -21.37
N ALA A 422 1.71 -2.48 -21.14
CA ALA A 422 1.65 -1.27 -21.96
C ALA A 422 2.72 -1.27 -23.07
N GLY A 423 2.29 -0.94 -24.29
CA GLY A 423 3.14 -0.79 -25.48
C GLY A 423 2.77 -1.75 -26.60
N THR A 424 3.21 -1.44 -27.82
CA THR A 424 2.96 -2.24 -29.03
C THR A 424 3.88 -3.45 -29.12
N PHE A 425 3.34 -4.60 -29.53
CA PHE A 425 4.08 -5.84 -29.73
C PHE A 425 4.06 -6.27 -31.19
N GLY A 426 5.17 -6.83 -31.68
CA GLY A 426 5.25 -7.38 -33.05
C GLY A 426 4.92 -8.87 -33.16
N ILE A 427 4.66 -9.53 -32.01
CA ILE A 427 4.31 -10.94 -31.84
C ILE A 427 3.22 -11.06 -30.76
N PRO A 428 2.39 -12.12 -30.76
CA PRO A 428 1.44 -12.40 -29.67
C PRO A 428 2.11 -12.34 -28.30
N ALA A 429 1.46 -11.65 -27.36
CA ALA A 429 2.05 -11.32 -26.07
C ALA A 429 1.01 -11.39 -24.94
N PHE A 430 1.18 -12.35 -24.02
CA PHE A 430 0.35 -12.49 -22.82
C PHE A 430 1.14 -12.09 -21.57
N ALA A 431 0.46 -11.44 -20.63
CA ALA A 431 0.89 -11.33 -19.25
C ALA A 431 0.22 -12.43 -18.41
N VAL A 432 0.93 -12.96 -17.42
CA VAL A 432 0.39 -13.92 -16.44
C VAL A 432 0.86 -13.55 -15.03
N SER A 433 0.18 -14.06 -14.00
CA SER A 433 0.59 -13.84 -12.61
C SER A 433 1.95 -14.50 -12.28
N LEU A 434 2.50 -14.20 -11.11
CA LEU A 434 3.74 -14.85 -10.66
C LEU A 434 3.49 -16.36 -10.46
N GLU A 435 2.30 -16.67 -9.97
CA GLU A 435 1.78 -17.99 -9.65
C GLU A 435 1.73 -18.88 -10.91
N VAL A 436 1.04 -18.43 -11.97
CA VAL A 436 1.03 -19.11 -13.28
C VAL A 436 2.44 -19.17 -13.89
N GLY A 437 3.26 -18.13 -13.73
CA GLY A 437 4.66 -18.14 -14.18
C GLY A 437 5.51 -19.23 -13.54
N LEU A 438 5.29 -19.49 -12.25
CA LEU A 438 5.96 -20.56 -11.50
C LEU A 438 5.41 -21.94 -11.86
N GLU A 439 4.10 -22.09 -12.09
CA GLU A 439 3.50 -23.34 -12.59
C GLU A 439 4.11 -23.74 -13.94
N ILE A 440 4.24 -22.80 -14.87
CA ILE A 440 4.88 -23.03 -16.16
C ILE A 440 6.36 -23.43 -16.00
N LEU A 441 7.11 -22.74 -15.12
CA LEU A 441 8.51 -23.08 -14.84
C LEU A 441 8.66 -24.47 -14.18
N GLU A 442 7.71 -24.91 -13.35
CA GLU A 442 7.70 -26.27 -12.82
C GLU A 442 7.41 -27.28 -13.93
N MET A 443 6.40 -27.05 -14.77
CA MET A 443 6.10 -27.93 -15.91
C MET A 443 7.31 -28.06 -16.86
N MET A 444 8.01 -26.97 -17.16
CA MET A 444 9.26 -26.98 -17.95
C MET A 444 10.42 -27.72 -17.25
N GLY A 445 10.42 -27.77 -15.92
CA GLY A 445 11.37 -28.55 -15.13
C GLY A 445 11.06 -30.05 -15.12
N GLN A 446 9.79 -30.43 -15.32
CA GLN A 446 9.33 -31.81 -15.42
C GLN A 446 9.43 -32.36 -16.85
N ASP A 447 9.12 -31.56 -17.87
CA ASP A 447 9.18 -31.91 -19.30
C ASP A 447 10.02 -30.89 -20.11
N PRO A 448 11.27 -31.23 -20.47
CA PRO A 448 12.11 -30.39 -21.32
C PRO A 448 11.66 -30.28 -22.79
N GLU A 449 10.68 -31.07 -23.23
CA GLU A 449 10.05 -30.96 -24.57
C GLU A 449 8.65 -30.31 -24.50
N LEU A 450 8.28 -29.71 -23.35
CA LEU A 450 6.99 -29.06 -23.11
C LEU A 450 6.68 -28.01 -24.19
N LYS A 451 5.44 -28.06 -24.68
CA LYS A 451 4.88 -27.07 -25.60
C LYS A 451 3.67 -26.40 -24.99
N VAL A 452 3.44 -25.17 -25.45
CA VAL A 452 2.24 -24.40 -25.15
C VAL A 452 1.65 -23.84 -26.44
N ALA A 453 0.32 -23.90 -26.55
CA ALA A 453 -0.44 -23.10 -27.48
C ALA A 453 -1.03 -21.90 -26.72
N MET A 454 -0.75 -20.69 -27.21
CA MET A 454 -1.47 -19.48 -26.83
C MET A 454 -2.74 -19.40 -27.68
N ASP A 455 -3.90 -19.14 -27.08
CA ASP A 455 -5.15 -18.95 -27.80
C ASP A 455 -5.97 -17.78 -27.22
N SER A 456 -6.85 -17.19 -28.03
CA SER A 456 -7.73 -16.08 -27.66
C SER A 456 -9.08 -16.25 -28.34
N LEU A 457 -10.09 -16.68 -27.57
CA LEU A 457 -11.43 -16.98 -28.08
C LEU A 457 -12.16 -15.72 -28.55
N ASP A 458 -13.28 -15.87 -29.26
CA ASP A 458 -14.13 -14.73 -29.63
C ASP A 458 -14.70 -14.04 -28.36
N PRO A 459 -14.74 -12.69 -28.31
CA PRO A 459 -15.23 -11.99 -27.13
C PRO A 459 -16.68 -12.31 -26.76
N MET A 460 -16.93 -12.60 -25.49
CA MET A 460 -18.25 -12.98 -24.96
C MET A 460 -18.53 -12.31 -23.61
N ASP A 461 -19.79 -12.21 -23.22
CA ASP A 461 -20.17 -11.60 -21.93
C ASP A 461 -19.95 -12.60 -20.78
N LEU A 462 -18.92 -12.35 -19.96
CA LEU A 462 -18.51 -13.18 -18.83
C LEU A 462 -18.52 -12.38 -17.53
N MET A 463 -18.64 -13.09 -16.41
CA MET A 463 -18.32 -12.52 -15.09
C MET A 463 -16.84 -12.14 -15.06
N ALA A 464 -16.52 -11.01 -14.43
CA ALA A 464 -15.14 -10.55 -14.31
C ALA A 464 -14.41 -11.30 -13.18
N ASN A 465 -13.24 -11.87 -13.46
CA ASN A 465 -12.47 -12.66 -12.49
C ASN A 465 -12.13 -11.90 -11.19
N PHE A 466 -12.10 -10.56 -11.22
CA PHE A 466 -11.90 -9.73 -10.03
C PHE A 466 -13.17 -9.53 -9.19
N SER A 467 -14.37 -9.80 -9.71
CA SER A 467 -15.64 -9.49 -9.02
C SER A 467 -15.75 -10.29 -7.73
N SER A 468 -15.94 -9.62 -6.59
CA SER A 468 -16.13 -10.32 -5.31
C SER A 468 -17.41 -11.16 -5.28
N ALA A 469 -17.34 -12.31 -4.61
CA ALA A 469 -18.43 -13.29 -4.46
C ALA A 469 -18.89 -13.46 -2.99
N GLY A 470 -20.10 -13.96 -2.79
CA GLY A 470 -20.61 -14.33 -1.46
C GLY A 470 -20.34 -15.80 -1.07
N PRO A 471 -21.01 -16.30 -0.03
CA PRO A 471 -21.98 -15.59 0.81
C PRO A 471 -21.32 -14.64 1.83
N THR A 472 -22.13 -14.00 2.67
CA THR A 472 -21.63 -13.23 3.83
C THR A 472 -21.24 -14.15 5.01
N SER A 473 -20.67 -13.57 6.07
CA SER A 473 -20.41 -14.25 7.36
C SER A 473 -21.67 -14.77 8.09
N LYS A 474 -22.87 -14.61 7.53
CA LYS A 474 -24.12 -15.23 7.99
C LYS A 474 -24.69 -16.23 6.97
N TYR A 475 -23.92 -16.64 5.97
CA TYR A 475 -24.39 -17.42 4.84
C TYR A 475 -25.50 -16.73 4.03
N THR A 476 -25.65 -15.39 4.09
CA THR A 476 -26.60 -14.67 3.23
C THR A 476 -26.03 -14.48 1.83
N LEU A 477 -26.88 -14.65 0.82
CA LEU A 477 -26.49 -14.58 -0.58
C LEU A 477 -26.02 -13.16 -0.95
N LYS A 478 -24.83 -13.08 -1.55
CA LYS A 478 -24.26 -11.89 -2.22
C LYS A 478 -23.44 -12.34 -3.45
N PRO A 479 -23.22 -11.50 -4.47
CA PRO A 479 -23.94 -10.24 -4.72
C PRO A 479 -25.44 -10.50 -4.93
N ASP A 480 -26.27 -9.45 -4.93
CA ASP A 480 -27.71 -9.61 -5.19
C ASP A 480 -27.98 -9.72 -6.70
N ILE A 481 -27.21 -8.99 -7.51
CA ILE A 481 -27.32 -8.95 -8.98
C ILE A 481 -25.98 -8.58 -9.61
N SER A 482 -25.83 -8.73 -10.93
CA SER A 482 -24.63 -8.32 -11.69
C SER A 482 -24.94 -7.25 -12.75
N ALA A 483 -23.95 -6.42 -13.09
CA ALA A 483 -24.08 -5.34 -14.07
C ALA A 483 -22.77 -5.07 -14.84
N PRO A 484 -22.81 -4.32 -15.96
CA PRO A 484 -21.61 -4.07 -16.76
C PRO A 484 -20.53 -3.32 -15.97
N GLY A 485 -19.37 -3.96 -15.77
CA GLY A 485 -18.28 -3.47 -14.93
C GLY A 485 -16.88 -3.65 -15.52
N VAL A 486 -16.74 -4.05 -16.79
CA VAL A 486 -15.44 -4.21 -17.48
C VAL A 486 -15.34 -3.25 -18.65
N SER A 487 -14.21 -2.54 -18.75
CA SER A 487 -13.88 -1.61 -19.85
C SER A 487 -14.95 -0.53 -20.12
N ILE A 488 -15.50 0.02 -19.04
CA ILE A 488 -16.61 0.97 -19.07
C ILE A 488 -16.06 2.38 -19.33
N VAL A 489 -16.46 2.99 -20.45
CA VAL A 489 -16.07 4.36 -20.82
C VAL A 489 -17.06 5.36 -20.22
N SER A 490 -16.56 6.32 -19.42
CA SER A 490 -17.36 7.35 -18.75
C SER A 490 -16.57 8.64 -18.56
N ALA A 491 -17.24 9.66 -18.01
CA ALA A 491 -16.69 10.97 -17.64
C ALA A 491 -15.44 10.84 -16.74
N TYR A 492 -14.48 11.76 -16.90
CA TYR A 492 -13.26 11.80 -16.10
C TYR A 492 -12.78 13.26 -15.98
N PRO A 493 -12.10 13.67 -14.89
CA PRO A 493 -11.88 15.09 -14.58
C PRO A 493 -11.24 15.90 -15.71
N ASN A 494 -11.51 17.21 -15.72
CA ASN A 494 -11.05 18.17 -16.73
C ASN A 494 -11.71 17.96 -18.12
N ASN A 495 -12.98 17.54 -18.16
CA ASN A 495 -13.71 17.25 -19.40
C ASN A 495 -13.06 16.16 -20.28
N SER A 496 -12.62 15.07 -19.65
CA SER A 496 -12.00 13.92 -20.32
C SER A 496 -12.86 12.66 -20.21
N LEU A 497 -12.46 11.58 -20.87
CA LEU A 497 -13.11 10.27 -20.76
C LEU A 497 -12.07 9.23 -20.39
N ALA A 498 -12.43 8.27 -19.54
CA ALA A 498 -11.59 7.15 -19.16
C ALA A 498 -12.35 5.82 -19.30
N SER A 499 -11.62 4.75 -19.62
CA SER A 499 -12.13 3.38 -19.55
C SER A 499 -11.65 2.76 -18.23
N LEU A 500 -12.57 2.31 -17.38
CA LEU A 500 -12.27 1.67 -16.09
C LEU A 500 -13.00 0.33 -15.95
N SER A 501 -12.46 -0.54 -15.10
CA SER A 501 -13.04 -1.83 -14.74
C SER A 501 -13.13 -1.97 -13.22
N GLY A 502 -14.23 -2.55 -12.74
CA GLY A 502 -14.50 -2.80 -11.32
C GLY A 502 -16.00 -2.99 -11.06
N THR A 503 -16.35 -3.65 -9.94
CA THR A 503 -17.73 -3.61 -9.41
C THR A 503 -18.16 -2.17 -9.07
N SER A 504 -17.19 -1.27 -8.85
CA SER A 504 -17.34 0.18 -8.81
C SER A 504 -18.02 0.78 -10.04
N MET A 505 -17.87 0.18 -11.23
CA MET A 505 -18.53 0.59 -12.48
C MET A 505 -19.83 -0.18 -12.73
N ALA A 506 -20.00 -1.35 -12.11
CA ALA A 506 -21.23 -2.14 -12.18
C ALA A 506 -22.35 -1.53 -11.30
N ALA A 507 -22.05 -1.15 -10.05
CA ALA A 507 -22.97 -0.51 -9.13
C ALA A 507 -23.73 0.72 -9.71
N PRO A 508 -23.07 1.70 -10.36
CA PRO A 508 -23.77 2.86 -10.91
C PRO A 508 -24.75 2.54 -12.05
N HIS A 509 -24.56 1.44 -12.79
CA HIS A 509 -25.57 0.99 -13.76
C HIS A 509 -26.87 0.59 -13.05
N VAL A 510 -26.76 -0.16 -11.95
CA VAL A 510 -27.91 -0.54 -11.11
C VAL A 510 -28.51 0.68 -10.41
N ALA A 511 -27.69 1.62 -9.92
CA ALA A 511 -28.17 2.86 -9.28
C ALA A 511 -28.99 3.74 -10.23
N GLY A 512 -28.55 3.92 -11.48
CA GLY A 512 -29.36 4.57 -12.51
C GLY A 512 -30.61 3.74 -12.85
N GLY A 513 -30.49 2.41 -12.92
CA GLY A 513 -31.58 1.50 -13.23
C GLY A 513 -32.73 1.57 -12.22
N VAL A 514 -32.43 1.57 -10.91
CA VAL A 514 -33.46 1.74 -9.88
C VAL A 514 -34.04 3.15 -9.86
N ALA A 515 -33.30 4.19 -10.27
CA ALA A 515 -33.86 5.52 -10.46
C ALA A 515 -34.89 5.54 -11.59
N LEU A 516 -34.63 4.89 -12.74
CA LEU A 516 -35.63 4.73 -13.80
C LEU A 516 -36.86 3.96 -13.32
N LEU A 517 -36.67 2.83 -12.64
CA LEU A 517 -37.78 2.02 -12.12
C LEU A 517 -38.60 2.77 -11.06
N LYS A 518 -37.97 3.63 -10.24
CA LYS A 518 -38.65 4.50 -9.27
C LYS A 518 -39.45 5.63 -9.94
N GLN A 519 -38.97 6.18 -11.06
CA GLN A 519 -39.73 7.13 -11.89
C GLN A 519 -40.94 6.45 -12.56
N LEU A 520 -40.77 5.22 -13.08
CA LEU A 520 -41.85 4.45 -13.73
C LEU A 520 -42.91 3.94 -12.74
N ARG A 521 -42.50 3.50 -11.55
CA ARG A 521 -43.35 2.81 -10.55
C ARG A 521 -43.28 3.47 -9.16
N PRO A 522 -43.59 4.77 -9.03
CA PRO A 522 -43.46 5.48 -7.77
C PRO A 522 -44.37 4.88 -6.67
N GLY A 523 -43.81 4.65 -5.49
CA GLY A 523 -44.54 4.11 -4.34
C GLY A 523 -44.41 2.60 -4.12
N LEU A 524 -43.51 1.90 -4.84
CA LEU A 524 -42.98 0.62 -4.35
C LEU A 524 -42.01 0.84 -3.17
N GLU A 525 -41.89 -0.16 -2.30
CA GLU A 525 -40.92 -0.17 -1.18
C GLU A 525 -39.50 -0.52 -1.66
N VAL A 526 -38.46 -0.23 -0.87
CA VAL A 526 -37.05 -0.49 -1.27
C VAL A 526 -36.80 -1.98 -1.57
N GLU A 527 -37.34 -2.88 -0.74
CA GLU A 527 -37.29 -4.33 -0.97
C GLU A 527 -38.04 -4.75 -2.24
N GLU A 528 -39.04 -3.99 -2.68
CA GLU A 528 -39.81 -4.31 -3.88
C GLU A 528 -39.09 -3.90 -5.17
N TYR A 529 -38.30 -2.80 -5.17
CA TYR A 529 -37.38 -2.52 -6.29
C TYR A 529 -36.23 -3.53 -6.35
N LYS A 530 -35.68 -3.91 -5.19
CA LYS A 530 -34.64 -4.94 -5.09
C LYS A 530 -35.15 -6.28 -5.62
N ALA A 531 -36.28 -6.75 -5.12
CA ALA A 531 -36.91 -7.99 -5.57
C ALA A 531 -37.24 -7.94 -7.07
N LEU A 532 -37.80 -6.83 -7.59
CA LEU A 532 -38.13 -6.69 -9.00
C LEU A 532 -36.91 -6.92 -9.92
N LEU A 533 -35.75 -6.33 -9.60
CA LEU A 533 -34.51 -6.56 -10.34
C LEU A 533 -34.02 -8.02 -10.24
N MET A 534 -34.11 -8.63 -9.06
CA MET A 534 -33.71 -10.02 -8.82
C MET A 534 -34.69 -11.05 -9.41
N ASN A 535 -35.94 -10.63 -9.68
CA ASN A 535 -36.97 -11.45 -10.29
C ASN A 535 -36.83 -11.58 -11.81
N THR A 536 -36.30 -10.57 -12.50
CA THR A 536 -36.24 -10.51 -13.97
C THR A 536 -34.83 -10.48 -14.61
N PRO A 537 -33.77 -11.08 -14.04
CA PRO A 537 -32.43 -11.04 -14.63
C PRO A 537 -32.26 -12.04 -15.78
N LYS A 538 -31.17 -11.87 -16.53
CA LYS A 538 -30.64 -12.89 -17.45
C LYS A 538 -29.47 -13.63 -16.77
N TRP A 539 -29.33 -14.94 -16.98
CA TRP A 539 -28.16 -15.67 -16.49
C TRP A 539 -26.98 -15.51 -17.45
N LEU A 540 -25.77 -15.43 -16.90
CA LEU A 540 -24.54 -15.70 -17.65
C LEU A 540 -24.06 -17.13 -17.41
N ASN A 541 -23.40 -17.65 -18.43
CA ASN A 541 -22.63 -18.89 -18.39
C ASN A 541 -21.14 -18.55 -18.53
N ASP A 542 -20.28 -19.45 -18.06
CA ASP A 542 -18.85 -19.42 -18.32
C ASP A 542 -18.53 -19.73 -19.80
N MET A 543 -17.24 -19.61 -20.16
CA MET A 543 -16.72 -19.93 -21.49
C MET A 543 -16.85 -21.41 -21.91
N TYR A 544 -17.24 -22.30 -20.99
CA TYR A 544 -17.51 -23.72 -21.23
C TYR A 544 -19.02 -24.02 -21.38
N GLY A 545 -19.89 -23.04 -21.12
CA GLY A 545 -21.34 -23.14 -21.20
C GLY A 545 -22.05 -23.51 -19.89
N ASN A 546 -21.33 -23.60 -18.76
CA ASN A 546 -21.92 -23.85 -17.44
C ASN A 546 -22.45 -22.54 -16.84
N LYS A 547 -23.59 -22.59 -16.14
CA LYS A 547 -24.13 -21.42 -15.43
C LYS A 547 -23.23 -21.04 -14.23
N TYR A 548 -22.78 -19.78 -14.12
CA TYR A 548 -22.03 -19.33 -12.94
C TYR A 548 -22.85 -19.53 -11.64
N PRO A 549 -22.20 -19.85 -10.50
CA PRO A 549 -22.90 -19.98 -9.21
C PRO A 549 -23.62 -18.70 -8.78
N VAL A 550 -24.69 -18.86 -8.00
CA VAL A 550 -25.47 -17.72 -7.48
C VAL A 550 -24.65 -16.81 -6.58
N THR A 551 -23.63 -17.33 -5.89
CA THR A 551 -22.69 -16.53 -5.09
C THR A 551 -21.74 -15.67 -5.93
N VAL A 552 -21.63 -15.92 -7.24
CA VAL A 552 -20.78 -15.16 -8.17
C VAL A 552 -21.60 -14.14 -8.94
N GLN A 553 -22.66 -14.58 -9.64
CA GLN A 553 -23.49 -13.68 -10.46
C GLN A 553 -24.69 -13.06 -9.75
N GLY A 554 -24.97 -13.45 -8.50
CA GLY A 554 -26.20 -13.11 -7.80
C GLY A 554 -27.40 -13.84 -8.42
N SER A 555 -28.54 -13.14 -8.53
CA SER A 555 -29.69 -13.64 -9.30
C SER A 555 -29.43 -13.71 -10.82
N GLY A 556 -28.38 -13.06 -11.32
CA GLY A 556 -28.02 -12.93 -12.74
C GLY A 556 -27.64 -11.49 -13.10
N VAL A 557 -27.51 -11.17 -14.38
CA VAL A 557 -27.29 -9.80 -14.87
C VAL A 557 -28.60 -9.02 -15.00
N MET A 558 -28.53 -7.71 -14.70
CA MET A 558 -29.69 -6.82 -14.72
C MET A 558 -30.35 -6.68 -16.10
N ASP A 559 -31.68 -6.76 -16.14
CA ASP A 559 -32.49 -6.43 -17.31
C ASP A 559 -33.62 -5.48 -16.90
N LEU A 560 -33.49 -4.21 -17.30
CA LEU A 560 -34.46 -3.17 -17.01
C LEU A 560 -35.71 -3.27 -17.90
N GLU A 561 -35.62 -3.85 -19.10
CA GLU A 561 -36.78 -4.03 -19.98
C GLU A 561 -37.72 -5.08 -19.42
N ALA A 562 -37.20 -6.23 -18.98
CA ALA A 562 -37.98 -7.25 -18.29
C ALA A 562 -38.55 -6.71 -16.96
N ALA A 563 -37.75 -5.98 -16.17
CA ALA A 563 -38.22 -5.33 -14.95
C ALA A 563 -39.36 -4.32 -15.21
N ALA A 564 -39.25 -3.51 -16.28
CA ALA A 564 -40.26 -2.52 -16.68
C ALA A 564 -41.54 -3.15 -17.27
N LYS A 565 -41.42 -4.30 -17.93
CA LYS A 565 -42.55 -5.10 -18.46
C LYS A 565 -43.28 -5.89 -17.38
N SER A 566 -42.60 -6.30 -16.30
CA SER A 566 -43.15 -7.27 -15.34
C SER A 566 -44.51 -6.87 -14.74
N ARG A 567 -45.48 -7.80 -14.73
CA ARG A 567 -46.78 -7.64 -14.07
C ARG A 567 -46.75 -7.88 -12.55
N GLY A 568 -45.66 -8.44 -12.01
CA GLY A 568 -45.58 -8.83 -10.61
C GLY A 568 -44.18 -8.72 -9.98
N ILE A 569 -44.14 -8.94 -8.67
CA ILE A 569 -42.92 -8.96 -7.86
C ILE A 569 -43.04 -10.11 -6.85
N ALA A 570 -42.06 -11.01 -6.81
CA ALA A 570 -41.99 -12.14 -5.88
C ALA A 570 -40.93 -11.84 -4.80
N ILE A 571 -41.37 -11.82 -3.54
CA ILE A 571 -40.67 -11.13 -2.44
C ILE A 571 -40.51 -12.10 -1.25
N PRO A 572 -39.31 -12.22 -0.64
CA PRO A 572 -38.06 -11.53 -0.97
C PRO A 572 -37.48 -11.96 -2.33
N GLY A 573 -36.60 -11.14 -2.92
CA GLY A 573 -35.94 -11.45 -4.20
C GLY A 573 -35.00 -12.66 -4.16
N SER A 574 -34.52 -13.02 -2.97
CA SER A 574 -33.76 -14.24 -2.72
C SER A 574 -34.04 -14.83 -1.33
N LEU A 575 -33.78 -16.12 -1.17
CA LEU A 575 -33.75 -16.83 0.11
C LEU A 575 -32.33 -17.30 0.43
N SER A 576 -31.96 -17.22 1.70
CA SER A 576 -30.72 -17.79 2.24
C SER A 576 -31.08 -18.68 3.42
N LEU A 577 -31.19 -20.00 3.16
CA LEU A 577 -31.92 -20.92 4.03
C LEU A 577 -31.23 -21.16 5.38
N ASN A 578 -29.93 -20.87 5.49
CA ASN A 578 -29.20 -20.81 6.76
C ASN A 578 -29.73 -19.73 7.72
N VAL A 579 -30.37 -18.67 7.19
CA VAL A 579 -30.97 -17.58 7.97
C VAL A 579 -32.49 -17.65 8.00
N THR A 580 -33.12 -18.02 6.88
CA THR A 580 -34.60 -18.04 6.76
C THR A 580 -35.22 -19.38 7.14
N GLY A 581 -34.44 -20.46 7.18
CA GLY A 581 -34.83 -21.79 7.62
C GLY A 581 -35.55 -22.65 6.57
N GLU A 582 -36.06 -23.80 7.04
CA GLU A 582 -36.70 -24.85 6.23
C GLU A 582 -37.99 -24.37 5.53
N THR A 583 -38.79 -23.52 6.19
CA THR A 583 -40.14 -23.11 5.75
C THR A 583 -40.19 -21.61 5.51
N ASN A 584 -40.44 -21.20 4.27
CA ASN A 584 -40.34 -19.83 3.78
C ASN A 584 -41.68 -19.36 3.19
N LYS A 585 -41.92 -18.05 3.20
CA LYS A 585 -43.13 -17.45 2.61
C LYS A 585 -42.76 -16.47 1.52
N ILE A 586 -43.28 -16.71 0.33
CA ILE A 586 -43.12 -15.83 -0.83
C ILE A 586 -44.38 -15.00 -0.98
N ARG A 587 -44.24 -13.67 -0.87
CA ARG A 587 -45.28 -12.69 -1.15
C ARG A 587 -45.20 -12.32 -2.63
N VAL A 588 -46.25 -12.59 -3.39
CA VAL A 588 -46.37 -12.18 -4.79
C VAL A 588 -47.29 -10.98 -4.86
N LYS A 589 -46.75 -9.82 -5.24
CA LYS A 589 -47.48 -8.57 -5.44
C LYS A 589 -47.76 -8.41 -6.93
N ASN A 590 -49.03 -8.27 -7.31
CA ASN A 590 -49.44 -7.95 -8.67
C ASN A 590 -49.60 -6.44 -8.80
N ILE A 591 -48.81 -5.86 -9.70
CA ILE A 591 -48.73 -4.42 -9.97
C ILE A 591 -49.45 -4.02 -11.28
N SER A 592 -50.15 -4.98 -11.90
CA SER A 592 -51.05 -4.76 -13.02
C SER A 592 -52.51 -4.64 -12.55
N ASN A 593 -53.39 -4.17 -13.43
CA ASN A 593 -54.82 -3.99 -13.12
C ASN A 593 -55.67 -5.27 -13.25
N GLU A 594 -55.10 -6.36 -13.78
CA GLU A 594 -55.81 -7.62 -14.07
C GLU A 594 -55.25 -8.76 -13.20
N ALA A 595 -56.05 -9.79 -12.93
CA ALA A 595 -55.60 -10.92 -12.14
C ALA A 595 -54.60 -11.78 -12.94
N VAL A 596 -53.46 -12.11 -12.35
CA VAL A 596 -52.43 -12.96 -12.96
C VAL A 596 -52.32 -14.27 -12.18
N THR A 597 -52.36 -15.39 -12.89
CA THR A 597 -52.02 -16.70 -12.33
C THR A 597 -50.62 -17.09 -12.77
N TYR A 598 -49.81 -17.57 -11.83
CA TYR A 598 -48.47 -18.09 -12.06
C TYR A 598 -48.46 -19.60 -11.79
N ASN A 599 -47.87 -20.37 -12.71
CA ASN A 599 -47.36 -21.71 -12.42
C ASN A 599 -46.09 -21.58 -11.60
N ILE A 600 -45.92 -22.42 -10.57
CA ILE A 600 -44.76 -22.42 -9.69
C ILE A 600 -43.92 -23.68 -9.96
N GLU A 601 -42.63 -23.48 -10.14
CA GLU A 601 -41.61 -24.52 -10.31
C GLU A 601 -40.45 -24.26 -9.34
N PHE A 602 -39.70 -25.30 -8.95
CA PHE A 602 -38.42 -25.14 -8.26
C PHE A 602 -37.34 -25.89 -9.02
N ILE A 603 -36.31 -25.18 -9.46
CA ILE A 603 -35.19 -25.71 -10.24
C ILE A 603 -33.95 -25.75 -9.33
N SER A 604 -33.46 -26.95 -9.04
CA SER A 604 -32.18 -27.21 -8.37
C SER A 604 -31.66 -28.58 -8.77
N GLU A 605 -30.35 -28.77 -8.75
CA GLU A 605 -29.71 -30.07 -8.96
C GLU A 605 -29.59 -30.89 -7.66
N THR A 606 -29.65 -30.22 -6.50
CA THR A 606 -29.30 -30.84 -5.19
C THR A 606 -30.31 -30.58 -4.07
N LEU A 607 -31.11 -29.51 -4.13
CA LEU A 607 -32.20 -29.25 -3.18
C LEU A 607 -33.53 -29.80 -3.67
N ASN A 608 -34.38 -30.20 -2.73
CA ASN A 608 -35.80 -30.47 -2.99
C ASN A 608 -36.68 -29.45 -2.26
N ALA A 609 -37.86 -29.16 -2.80
CA ALA A 609 -38.83 -28.27 -2.19
C ALA A 609 -40.27 -28.78 -2.38
N THR A 610 -41.15 -28.37 -1.47
CA THR A 610 -42.60 -28.61 -1.51
C THR A 610 -43.32 -27.27 -1.42
N PHE A 611 -44.29 -27.08 -2.32
CA PHE A 611 -44.98 -25.81 -2.56
C PHE A 611 -46.35 -26.10 -3.21
N VAL A 612 -47.09 -25.06 -3.61
CA VAL A 612 -48.34 -25.18 -4.37
C VAL A 612 -48.08 -25.00 -5.86
N ASP A 613 -48.72 -25.80 -6.71
CA ASP A 613 -48.48 -25.82 -8.17
C ASP A 613 -48.74 -24.45 -8.85
N GLN A 614 -49.67 -23.66 -8.31
CA GLN A 614 -50.10 -22.38 -8.86
C GLN A 614 -50.48 -21.37 -7.78
N ILE A 615 -50.34 -20.08 -8.09
CA ILE A 615 -50.91 -18.97 -7.32
C ILE A 615 -51.58 -17.94 -8.24
N THR A 616 -52.82 -17.56 -7.91
CA THR A 616 -53.52 -16.44 -8.56
C THR A 616 -53.44 -15.20 -7.67
N VAL A 617 -53.08 -14.06 -8.25
CA VAL A 617 -52.98 -12.76 -7.57
C VAL A 617 -53.89 -11.76 -8.29
N GLU A 618 -54.90 -11.25 -7.59
CA GLU A 618 -55.81 -10.21 -8.11
C GLU A 618 -55.06 -8.93 -8.48
N GLY A 619 -55.60 -8.16 -9.43
CA GLY A 619 -54.98 -6.90 -9.89
C GLY A 619 -54.84 -5.87 -8.75
N ASN A 620 -53.69 -5.19 -8.70
CA ASN A 620 -53.29 -4.27 -7.62
C ASN A 620 -53.37 -4.88 -6.20
N SER A 621 -53.16 -6.19 -6.07
CA SER A 621 -53.25 -6.94 -4.82
C SER A 621 -51.99 -7.80 -4.57
N GLU A 622 -51.96 -8.48 -3.44
CA GLU A 622 -50.91 -9.43 -3.09
C GLU A 622 -51.49 -10.75 -2.57
N ALA A 623 -50.75 -11.83 -2.78
CA ALA A 623 -51.02 -13.15 -2.22
C ALA A 623 -49.72 -13.76 -1.68
N VAL A 624 -49.84 -14.76 -0.82
CA VAL A 624 -48.69 -15.42 -0.18
C VAL A 624 -48.84 -16.93 -0.30
N PHE A 625 -47.77 -17.61 -0.72
CA PHE A 625 -47.63 -19.06 -0.61
C PHE A 625 -46.46 -19.45 0.28
N GLU A 626 -46.46 -20.68 0.74
CA GLU A 626 -45.42 -21.26 1.58
C GLU A 626 -44.60 -22.26 0.75
N VAL A 627 -43.28 -22.18 0.86
CA VAL A 627 -42.31 -23.09 0.25
C VAL A 627 -41.51 -23.73 1.36
N LYS A 628 -41.51 -25.06 1.40
CA LYS A 628 -40.78 -25.83 2.39
C LYS A 628 -39.71 -26.69 1.72
N PHE A 629 -38.45 -26.45 2.05
CA PHE A 629 -37.28 -27.14 1.52
C PHE A 629 -36.97 -28.42 2.31
N ASP A 630 -36.31 -29.38 1.65
CA ASP A 630 -35.58 -30.45 2.35
C ASP A 630 -34.12 -30.02 2.50
N LEU A 631 -33.70 -29.82 3.76
CA LEU A 631 -32.34 -29.40 4.12
C LEU A 631 -31.43 -30.59 4.49
N ASN A 632 -31.94 -31.83 4.43
CA ASN A 632 -31.15 -33.06 4.64
C ASN A 632 -30.44 -33.47 3.32
N VAL A 633 -29.50 -32.63 2.90
CA VAL A 633 -28.66 -32.83 1.71
C VAL A 633 -27.21 -33.18 2.11
N GLU A 634 -26.34 -33.43 1.14
CA GLU A 634 -24.90 -33.66 1.39
C GLU A 634 -24.22 -32.38 1.93
N GLU A 635 -22.92 -32.42 2.22
CA GLU A 635 -22.19 -31.26 2.75
C GLU A 635 -21.69 -30.36 1.62
N GLY A 636 -21.84 -29.04 1.74
CA GLY A 636 -21.38 -28.06 0.75
C GLY A 636 -22.39 -26.98 0.38
N ALA A 637 -22.13 -26.29 -0.74
CA ALA A 637 -22.98 -25.23 -1.26
C ALA A 637 -24.10 -25.79 -2.15
N HIS A 638 -25.32 -25.28 -1.96
CA HIS A 638 -26.52 -25.67 -2.68
C HIS A 638 -27.29 -24.44 -3.16
N GLU A 639 -27.77 -24.50 -4.39
CA GLU A 639 -28.47 -23.39 -5.04
C GLU A 639 -29.68 -23.86 -5.84
N GLY A 640 -30.61 -22.94 -6.09
CA GLY A 640 -31.76 -23.18 -6.93
C GLY A 640 -32.60 -21.92 -7.16
N TYR A 641 -33.71 -22.08 -7.85
CA TYR A 641 -34.59 -20.99 -8.23
C TYR A 641 -36.05 -21.40 -8.05
N ILE A 642 -36.81 -20.65 -7.26
CA ILE A 642 -38.27 -20.70 -7.33
C ILE A 642 -38.67 -19.86 -8.54
N ILE A 643 -39.35 -20.49 -9.49
CA ILE A 643 -39.76 -19.90 -10.76
C ILE A 643 -41.27 -19.73 -10.77
N LEU A 644 -41.74 -18.52 -11.09
CA LEU A 644 -43.14 -18.19 -11.28
C LEU A 644 -43.35 -17.78 -12.73
N THR A 645 -43.91 -18.68 -13.53
CA THR A 645 -44.20 -18.45 -14.96
C THR A 645 -45.70 -18.15 -15.12
N PRO A 646 -46.10 -16.97 -15.65
CA PRO A 646 -47.50 -16.65 -15.90
C PRO A 646 -48.23 -17.71 -16.74
N THR A 647 -49.52 -17.94 -16.50
CA THR A 647 -50.33 -18.88 -17.31
C THR A 647 -50.77 -18.31 -18.66
N GLU A 648 -50.63 -17.00 -18.86
CA GLU A 648 -50.83 -16.33 -20.15
C GLU A 648 -49.68 -15.32 -20.36
N PRO A 649 -48.96 -15.35 -21.51
CA PRO A 649 -47.86 -14.43 -21.77
C PRO A 649 -48.36 -12.98 -21.94
N LEU A 650 -47.47 -12.01 -21.75
CA LEU A 650 -47.76 -10.58 -21.96
C LEU A 650 -48.20 -10.27 -23.39
N GLU A 651 -47.52 -10.88 -24.36
CA GLU A 651 -47.80 -10.77 -25.79
C GLU A 651 -47.99 -12.18 -26.35
N LYS A 652 -48.87 -12.34 -27.33
CA LYS A 652 -49.12 -13.64 -27.98
C LYS A 652 -48.20 -13.75 -29.20
N PRO A 653 -47.45 -14.85 -29.37
CA PRO A 653 -46.54 -15.00 -30.50
C PRO A 653 -47.28 -14.88 -31.84
N GLU A 654 -46.60 -14.36 -32.86
CA GLU A 654 -47.19 -14.29 -34.21
C GLU A 654 -47.37 -15.72 -34.80
N GLU A 655 -48.27 -15.87 -35.78
CA GLU A 655 -48.71 -17.16 -36.32
C GLU A 655 -47.60 -17.84 -37.16
N GLY A 656 -46.60 -18.39 -36.48
CA GLY A 656 -45.42 -19.03 -37.06
C GLY A 656 -44.18 -19.10 -36.14
N GLU A 657 -44.18 -18.46 -34.98
CA GLU A 657 -43.04 -18.44 -34.05
C GLU A 657 -43.15 -19.55 -32.97
N GLU A 658 -42.04 -20.22 -32.65
CA GLU A 658 -42.02 -21.39 -31.74
C GLU A 658 -41.68 -21.05 -30.27
N VAL A 659 -41.51 -19.77 -29.92
CA VAL A 659 -41.07 -19.33 -28.58
C VAL A 659 -42.06 -18.33 -27.98
N GLU A 660 -42.71 -18.72 -26.87
CA GLU A 660 -43.43 -17.78 -26.00
C GLU A 660 -42.43 -17.10 -25.05
N GLU A 661 -42.11 -15.83 -25.28
CA GLU A 661 -41.12 -15.09 -24.49
C GLU A 661 -41.77 -14.39 -23.28
N TYR A 662 -41.71 -15.05 -22.11
CA TYR A 662 -42.31 -14.56 -20.86
C TYR A 662 -41.42 -13.52 -20.17
N TYR A 663 -41.42 -12.28 -20.67
CA TYR A 663 -40.71 -11.11 -20.08
C TYR A 663 -41.07 -10.83 -18.60
N ASP A 664 -42.20 -11.33 -18.09
CA ASP A 664 -42.67 -11.15 -16.72
C ASP A 664 -42.66 -12.44 -15.87
N LYS A 665 -41.88 -13.43 -16.29
CA LYS A 665 -41.47 -14.56 -15.44
C LYS A 665 -40.73 -14.02 -14.22
N LEU A 666 -41.08 -14.48 -13.01
CA LEU A 666 -40.43 -14.06 -11.77
C LEU A 666 -39.54 -15.17 -11.22
N GLN A 667 -38.34 -14.81 -10.78
CA GLN A 667 -37.37 -15.68 -10.12
C GLN A 667 -37.19 -15.29 -8.65
N VAL A 668 -37.15 -16.26 -7.74
CA VAL A 668 -36.57 -16.07 -6.40
C VAL A 668 -35.36 -17.00 -6.29
N THR A 669 -34.16 -16.42 -6.20
CA THR A 669 -32.91 -17.17 -6.08
C THR A 669 -32.79 -17.78 -4.68
N VAL A 670 -32.44 -19.05 -4.59
CA VAL A 670 -32.32 -19.79 -3.33
C VAL A 670 -30.87 -20.22 -3.15
N TYR A 671 -30.31 -19.94 -1.97
CA TYR A 671 -29.01 -20.41 -1.54
C TYR A 671 -29.09 -21.09 -0.18
N TYR A 672 -28.34 -22.17 -0.01
CA TYR A 672 -28.15 -22.89 1.25
C TYR A 672 -26.73 -23.44 1.29
N TYR A 673 -26.08 -23.38 2.46
CA TYR A 673 -24.87 -24.14 2.73
C TYR A 673 -25.19 -25.22 3.77
N SER A 674 -24.85 -26.46 3.47
CA SER A 674 -25.10 -27.63 4.31
C SER A 674 -23.84 -28.01 5.08
N GLY A 675 -23.95 -28.10 6.40
CA GLY A 675 -22.80 -28.16 7.31
C GLY A 675 -22.23 -26.77 7.66
N ASP A 676 -21.10 -26.74 8.34
CA ASP A 676 -20.27 -25.55 8.47
C ASP A 676 -19.47 -25.34 7.18
N LEU A 677 -19.23 -24.09 6.77
CA LEU A 677 -18.34 -23.78 5.64
C LEU A 677 -16.93 -24.32 5.95
N LYS A 678 -16.54 -25.48 5.39
CA LYS A 678 -15.20 -26.08 5.62
C LYS A 678 -14.06 -25.41 4.83
N GLU A 679 -14.27 -24.15 4.47
CA GLU A 679 -13.24 -23.15 4.13
C GLU A 679 -12.90 -22.29 5.37
N PHE A 680 -13.58 -22.52 6.50
CA PHE A 680 -13.18 -22.02 7.82
C PHE A 680 -11.86 -22.64 8.24
N PHE A 681 -10.79 -21.92 7.96
CA PHE A 681 -9.43 -22.33 8.27
C PHE A 681 -9.08 -22.24 9.77
N VAL A 682 -10.04 -22.24 10.71
CA VAL A 682 -9.78 -22.25 12.16
C VAL A 682 -10.78 -23.14 12.92
N LYS A 683 -10.31 -23.82 13.97
CA LYS A 683 -11.09 -24.69 14.88
C LYS A 683 -10.45 -24.78 16.28
N ASP A 684 -11.01 -25.62 17.15
CA ASP A 684 -10.43 -26.06 18.44
C ASP A 684 -10.00 -24.92 19.40
N LEU A 685 -10.89 -23.95 19.65
CA LEU A 685 -10.64 -22.85 20.61
C LEU A 685 -10.71 -23.35 22.06
N GLU A 686 -9.56 -23.41 22.75
CA GLU A 686 -9.43 -23.88 24.13
C GLU A 686 -8.69 -22.88 25.04
N PHE A 687 -9.31 -22.53 26.16
CA PHE A 687 -8.69 -21.73 27.23
C PHE A 687 -9.31 -22.10 28.60
N ARG A 688 -8.61 -21.74 29.68
CA ARG A 688 -9.17 -21.76 31.06
C ARG A 688 -10.38 -20.81 31.11
N ARG A 689 -11.40 -21.09 31.92
CA ARG A 689 -12.66 -20.29 31.92
C ARG A 689 -12.90 -19.48 33.20
N GLN A 690 -11.93 -19.44 34.11
CA GLN A 690 -11.92 -18.62 35.33
C GLN A 690 -10.52 -18.06 35.60
N PHE A 691 -10.46 -16.79 35.98
CA PHE A 691 -9.24 -15.98 36.10
C PHE A 691 -9.33 -14.99 37.25
N THR A 692 -8.20 -14.47 37.73
CA THR A 692 -8.16 -13.18 38.46
C THR A 692 -8.03 -12.01 37.49
N SER A 693 -8.34 -10.78 37.93
CA SER A 693 -8.10 -9.56 37.14
C SER A 693 -6.61 -9.24 36.93
N SER A 694 -5.71 -10.12 37.36
CA SER A 694 -4.26 -10.10 37.13
C SER A 694 -3.72 -11.39 36.49
N ASP A 695 -4.58 -12.38 36.21
CA ASP A 695 -4.18 -13.62 35.56
C ASP A 695 -3.94 -13.35 34.07
N LYS A 696 -2.81 -13.87 33.57
CA LYS A 696 -2.53 -13.95 32.14
C LYS A 696 -2.90 -15.33 31.62
N ILE A 697 -3.47 -15.37 30.42
CA ILE A 697 -4.25 -16.51 29.96
C ILE A 697 -3.67 -17.11 28.68
N ASP A 698 -3.64 -18.44 28.62
CA ASP A 698 -3.23 -19.16 27.41
C ASP A 698 -4.47 -19.50 26.58
N ILE A 699 -4.50 -19.03 25.34
CA ILE A 699 -5.64 -19.21 24.41
C ILE A 699 -5.18 -20.01 23.20
N THR A 700 -5.59 -21.28 23.14
CA THR A 700 -5.23 -22.22 22.07
C THR A 700 -6.30 -22.22 20.98
N PHE A 701 -5.89 -22.31 19.72
CA PHE A 701 -6.75 -22.54 18.55
C PHE A 701 -5.96 -23.26 17.45
N THR A 702 -6.63 -23.86 16.46
CA THR A 702 -5.97 -24.58 15.36
C THR A 702 -6.35 -24.02 14.00
N LEU A 703 -5.36 -23.50 13.28
CA LEU A 703 -5.45 -23.08 11.89
C LEU A 703 -5.31 -24.27 10.92
N LEU A 704 -6.08 -24.28 9.82
CA LEU A 704 -6.05 -25.26 8.73
C LEU A 704 -5.36 -24.74 7.46
N GLU A 705 -5.37 -23.42 7.27
CA GLU A 705 -4.63 -22.65 6.25
C GLU A 705 -3.84 -21.52 6.93
N ASP A 706 -3.05 -20.80 6.15
CA ASP A 706 -2.18 -19.75 6.67
C ASP A 706 -2.97 -18.43 6.84
N ALA A 707 -3.06 -17.94 8.08
CA ALA A 707 -3.73 -16.69 8.43
C ALA A 707 -2.89 -15.48 8.00
N ALA A 708 -3.46 -14.55 7.24
CA ALA A 708 -2.95 -13.18 7.18
C ALA A 708 -3.00 -12.52 8.56
N TRP A 709 -4.01 -12.76 9.41
CA TRP A 709 -4.16 -12.10 10.72
C TRP A 709 -5.06 -12.93 11.64
N VAL A 710 -4.90 -12.86 12.96
CA VAL A 710 -5.83 -13.45 13.94
C VAL A 710 -5.98 -12.50 15.12
N ALA A 711 -7.20 -12.26 15.58
CA ALA A 711 -7.49 -11.36 16.70
C ALA A 711 -8.46 -11.97 17.70
N ILE A 712 -8.07 -11.93 18.98
CA ILE A 712 -8.92 -12.24 20.11
C ILE A 712 -9.57 -10.95 20.58
N VAL A 713 -10.90 -10.88 20.44
CA VAL A 713 -11.74 -9.73 20.75
C VAL A 713 -12.64 -10.07 21.94
N THR A 714 -12.74 -9.19 22.92
CA THR A 714 -13.60 -9.38 24.10
C THR A 714 -14.89 -8.59 24.03
N TYR A 715 -15.97 -9.25 24.46
CA TYR A 715 -17.32 -8.72 24.52
C TYR A 715 -17.92 -8.93 25.91
N ASP A 716 -18.84 -8.05 26.32
CA ASP A 716 -19.71 -8.33 27.47
C ASP A 716 -20.83 -9.31 27.11
N ARG A 717 -21.60 -9.76 28.11
CA ARG A 717 -22.79 -10.61 27.90
C ARG A 717 -23.96 -9.96 27.14
N LEU A 718 -23.84 -8.69 26.72
CA LEU A 718 -24.81 -8.00 25.87
C LEU A 718 -24.30 -7.87 24.41
N GLY A 719 -23.06 -8.27 24.13
CA GLY A 719 -22.45 -8.18 22.80
C GLY A 719 -21.80 -6.82 22.50
N ASN A 720 -21.54 -5.98 23.52
CA ASN A 720 -20.76 -4.76 23.35
C ASN A 720 -19.27 -5.09 23.23
N PHE A 721 -18.59 -4.52 22.23
CA PHE A 721 -17.13 -4.62 22.08
C PHE A 721 -16.45 -3.91 23.26
N ILE A 722 -15.52 -4.62 23.92
CA ILE A 722 -14.74 -4.08 25.05
C ILE A 722 -13.29 -3.78 24.62
N GLY A 723 -12.67 -4.66 23.84
CA GLY A 723 -11.32 -4.47 23.32
C GLY A 723 -10.80 -5.65 22.51
N ILE A 724 -9.55 -5.55 22.06
CA ILE A 724 -8.80 -6.61 21.39
C ILE A 724 -7.57 -6.94 22.26
N PRO A 725 -7.71 -7.76 23.32
CA PRO A 725 -6.63 -8.02 24.28
C PRO A 725 -5.41 -8.75 23.70
N ALA A 726 -5.59 -9.52 22.63
CA ALA A 726 -4.49 -10.08 21.87
C ALA A 726 -4.80 -10.08 20.37
N GLU A 727 -4.00 -9.38 19.58
CA GLU A 727 -3.85 -9.71 18.17
C GLU A 727 -2.65 -10.65 18.03
N ALA A 728 -2.87 -11.79 17.40
CA ALA A 728 -1.78 -12.55 16.86
C ALA A 728 -1.24 -11.82 15.63
N PRO A 729 0.07 -11.92 15.39
CA PRO A 729 0.72 -11.15 14.33
C PRO A 729 0.28 -11.57 12.92
N PHE A 730 0.55 -10.70 11.95
CA PHE A 730 0.21 -10.95 10.55
C PHE A 730 1.02 -12.13 9.98
N GLY A 731 0.38 -13.15 9.38
CA GLY A 731 1.07 -14.29 8.75
C GLY A 731 1.31 -15.54 9.61
N LEU A 732 0.31 -16.03 10.35
CA LEU A 732 0.40 -17.31 11.08
C LEU A 732 0.15 -18.52 10.13
N PRO A 733 1.13 -19.40 9.87
CA PRO A 733 0.88 -20.59 9.06
C PRO A 733 -0.05 -21.61 9.73
N LYS A 734 -0.59 -22.56 8.96
CA LYS A 734 -1.49 -23.61 9.47
C LYS A 734 -0.84 -24.47 10.55
N GLY A 735 -1.61 -24.77 11.60
CA GLY A 735 -1.16 -25.48 12.79
C GLY A 735 -1.94 -25.10 14.05
N THR A 736 -1.66 -25.78 15.16
CA THR A 736 -2.19 -25.40 16.48
C THR A 736 -1.31 -24.32 17.10
N TRP A 737 -1.93 -23.22 17.51
CA TRP A 737 -1.30 -22.03 18.09
C TRP A 737 -1.85 -21.78 19.48
N THR A 738 -1.00 -21.26 20.37
CA THR A 738 -1.42 -20.80 21.70
C THR A 738 -0.92 -19.38 21.91
N LEU A 739 -1.85 -18.44 22.12
CA LEU A 739 -1.54 -17.08 22.56
C LEU A 739 -1.23 -17.09 24.06
N HIS A 740 0.03 -17.36 24.38
CA HIS A 740 0.52 -17.50 25.75
C HIS A 740 0.50 -16.18 26.51
N ASN A 741 0.14 -16.23 27.79
CA ASN A 741 0.13 -15.09 28.71
C ASN A 741 -0.65 -13.85 28.19
N THR A 742 -1.77 -14.07 27.50
CA THR A 742 -2.70 -13.02 27.07
C THR A 742 -3.25 -12.28 28.28
N ASP A 743 -3.08 -10.96 28.34
CA ASP A 743 -3.66 -10.10 29.35
C ASP A 743 -4.98 -9.53 28.82
N LEU A 744 -6.09 -9.79 29.52
CA LEU A 744 -7.41 -9.40 29.03
C LEU A 744 -7.77 -7.94 29.35
N TYR A 745 -7.10 -7.32 30.34
CA TYR A 745 -7.41 -5.97 30.87
C TYR A 745 -8.88 -5.76 31.29
N LEU A 746 -9.57 -6.83 31.67
CA LEU A 746 -10.98 -6.83 32.08
C LEU A 746 -11.14 -6.81 33.61
N PRO A 747 -12.07 -6.00 34.16
CA PRO A 747 -12.43 -6.05 35.58
C PRO A 747 -13.34 -7.25 35.89
N ASP A 748 -13.44 -7.64 37.16
CA ASP A 748 -14.29 -8.74 37.67
C ASP A 748 -15.71 -8.74 37.07
N GLY A 749 -16.11 -9.88 36.50
CA GLY A 749 -17.35 -9.99 35.73
C GLY A 749 -17.41 -11.21 34.81
N GLU A 750 -18.49 -11.27 34.01
CA GLU A 750 -18.79 -12.37 33.07
C GLU A 750 -18.71 -11.87 31.62
N TYR A 751 -17.93 -12.54 30.77
CA TYR A 751 -17.55 -12.06 29.44
C TYR A 751 -17.64 -13.16 28.37
N VAL A 752 -17.50 -12.74 27.11
CA VAL A 752 -17.37 -13.63 25.95
C VAL A 752 -16.10 -13.29 25.18
N LEU A 753 -15.31 -14.31 24.88
CA LEU A 753 -14.11 -14.26 24.06
C LEU A 753 -14.49 -14.63 22.62
N ARG A 754 -13.98 -13.89 21.64
CA ARG A 754 -14.26 -14.11 20.22
C ARG A 754 -12.95 -14.14 19.43
N LEU A 755 -12.72 -15.18 18.63
CA LEU A 755 -11.59 -15.27 17.72
C LEU A 755 -12.03 -14.88 16.31
N PHE A 756 -11.45 -13.82 15.79
CA PHE A 756 -11.43 -13.51 14.35
C PHE A 756 -10.15 -14.03 13.72
N ALA A 757 -10.22 -14.45 12.46
CA ALA A 757 -9.03 -14.68 11.64
C ALA A 757 -9.25 -14.18 10.21
N VAL A 758 -8.18 -13.83 9.51
CA VAL A 758 -8.15 -13.51 8.08
C VAL A 758 -7.08 -14.39 7.42
N ASN A 759 -7.30 -15.03 6.25
CA ASN A 759 -6.24 -15.81 5.55
C ASN A 759 -5.40 -14.96 4.60
N ILE A 760 -4.27 -15.48 4.10
CA ILE A 760 -3.39 -14.79 3.11
C ILE A 760 -4.04 -14.47 1.75
N LYS A 761 -5.34 -14.74 1.59
CA LYS A 761 -6.17 -14.35 0.44
C LYS A 761 -7.29 -13.36 0.83
N ASP A 762 -7.37 -12.89 2.08
CA ASP A 762 -8.46 -12.08 2.68
C ASP A 762 -9.82 -12.79 2.98
N GLU A 763 -9.91 -14.12 3.15
CA GLU A 763 -11.11 -14.74 3.78
C GLU A 763 -11.18 -14.47 5.29
N ILE A 764 -12.36 -14.17 5.86
CA ILE A 764 -12.54 -13.89 7.30
C ILE A 764 -13.34 -14.97 8.04
N PHE A 765 -12.85 -15.41 9.20
CA PHE A 765 -13.47 -16.40 10.11
C PHE A 765 -13.86 -15.81 11.49
N ASP A 766 -14.73 -16.51 12.24
CA ASP A 766 -15.33 -16.10 13.52
C ASP A 766 -15.72 -17.28 14.45
N LEU A 767 -15.32 -17.27 15.74
CA LEU A 767 -15.65 -18.29 16.76
C LEU A 767 -15.76 -17.70 18.18
N TRP A 768 -16.68 -18.20 19.03
CA TRP A 768 -17.10 -17.54 20.30
C TRP A 768 -17.16 -18.50 21.51
N GLU A 769 -16.67 -18.09 22.69
CA GLU A 769 -16.65 -18.89 23.95
C GLU A 769 -16.76 -18.01 25.25
N PRO A 770 -17.52 -18.41 26.30
CA PRO A 770 -17.75 -17.59 27.51
C PRO A 770 -16.82 -17.90 28.71
N PHE A 771 -16.56 -16.90 29.58
CA PHE A 771 -15.71 -17.02 30.79
C PHE A 771 -16.02 -15.99 31.90
N GLU A 772 -15.32 -16.09 33.05
CA GLU A 772 -15.51 -15.31 34.29
C GLU A 772 -14.18 -14.82 34.91
N ILE A 773 -14.21 -13.71 35.66
CA ILE A 773 -13.07 -13.12 36.40
C ILE A 773 -13.43 -12.82 37.88
N ASP A 774 -12.61 -13.29 38.84
CA ASP A 774 -12.72 -13.16 40.32
C ASP A 774 -11.34 -12.84 40.94
N SER A 775 -11.16 -11.66 41.53
CA SER A 775 -9.83 -11.12 41.86
C SER A 775 -9.14 -11.62 43.14
N ASN A 776 -9.68 -12.59 43.90
CA ASN A 776 -9.24 -12.82 45.30
C ASN A 776 -8.89 -14.29 45.71
N PRO A 777 -7.80 -14.87 45.16
CA PRO A 777 -7.29 -16.19 45.54
C PRO A 777 -6.53 -16.18 46.89
N ALA A 778 -6.36 -17.36 47.49
CA ALA A 778 -5.67 -17.54 48.79
C ALA A 778 -4.15 -17.31 48.71
N SER A 779 -3.53 -16.81 49.79
CA SER A 779 -2.11 -16.42 49.80
C SER A 779 -1.33 -16.81 51.08
N ILE A 780 -0.03 -17.04 50.92
CA ILE A 780 0.89 -17.58 51.95
C ILE A 780 2.28 -16.94 51.79
N TYR A 781 2.98 -16.71 52.90
CA TYR A 781 4.33 -16.14 52.96
C TYR A 781 5.18 -16.83 54.04
N VAL A 782 6.52 -16.68 53.93
CA VAL A 782 7.50 -17.22 54.88
C VAL A 782 8.26 -16.08 55.56
N ASP A 783 8.42 -16.17 56.87
CA ASP A 783 9.04 -15.16 57.74
C ASP A 783 10.24 -15.77 58.50
N TYR A 784 11.32 -14.99 58.65
CA TYR A 784 12.61 -15.43 59.20
C TYR A 784 13.26 -14.33 60.06
N ASP A 785 13.52 -14.64 61.33
CA ASP A 785 14.21 -13.76 62.27
C ASP A 785 15.66 -14.23 62.49
N PRO A 786 16.66 -13.61 61.82
CA PRO A 786 18.07 -13.99 61.94
C PRO A 786 18.68 -13.71 63.32
N PHE A 787 17.96 -13.07 64.25
CA PHE A 787 18.46 -12.73 65.58
C PHE A 787 18.01 -13.70 66.69
N VAL A 788 17.13 -14.68 66.39
CA VAL A 788 16.59 -15.62 67.39
C VAL A 788 17.19 -17.02 67.29
N ASN A 789 17.21 -17.63 66.11
CA ASN A 789 17.99 -18.85 65.84
C ASN A 789 18.18 -19.08 64.33
N ILE A 790 19.35 -19.56 63.90
CA ILE A 790 19.74 -19.64 62.47
C ILE A 790 19.04 -20.74 61.65
N ASP A 791 18.29 -21.63 62.30
CA ASP A 791 17.75 -22.87 61.69
C ASP A 791 16.21 -22.95 61.72
N LYS A 792 15.49 -21.85 62.03
CA LYS A 792 14.02 -21.83 62.22
C LYS A 792 13.30 -20.75 61.41
N TYR A 793 12.18 -21.14 60.81
CA TYR A 793 11.36 -20.32 59.90
C TYR A 793 9.86 -20.43 60.26
N THR A 794 9.06 -19.43 59.89
CA THR A 794 7.62 -19.38 60.19
C THR A 794 6.79 -19.17 58.92
N LEU A 795 5.82 -20.05 58.68
CA LEU A 795 4.84 -19.97 57.59
C LEU A 795 3.59 -19.22 58.08
N LYS A 796 3.07 -18.27 57.29
CA LYS A 796 1.84 -17.51 57.59
C LYS A 796 0.99 -17.31 56.34
N GLY A 797 -0.33 -17.19 56.45
CA GLY A 797 -1.19 -16.95 55.29
C GLY A 797 -2.66 -16.65 55.63
N GLU A 798 -3.41 -16.21 54.62
CA GLU A 798 -4.86 -15.95 54.69
C GLU A 798 -5.60 -16.71 53.57
N LEU A 799 -6.76 -17.28 53.92
CA LEU A 799 -7.50 -18.22 53.08
C LEU A 799 -8.96 -17.80 52.89
N SER A 800 -9.40 -17.68 51.64
CA SER A 800 -10.81 -17.41 51.27
C SER A 800 -11.69 -18.67 51.23
N ARG A 801 -11.10 -19.88 51.37
CA ARG A 801 -11.77 -21.20 51.32
C ARG A 801 -11.04 -22.19 52.25
N ASP A 802 -11.72 -23.24 52.72
CA ASP A 802 -11.12 -24.28 53.59
C ASP A 802 -9.97 -25.01 52.89
N ALA A 803 -8.89 -25.32 53.62
CA ALA A 803 -7.68 -25.93 53.07
C ALA A 803 -7.02 -26.95 54.03
N VAL A 804 -5.99 -27.65 53.54
CA VAL A 804 -5.25 -28.69 54.27
C VAL A 804 -3.76 -28.60 53.95
N LEU A 805 -2.92 -28.47 54.97
CA LEU A 805 -1.45 -28.34 54.89
C LEU A 805 -0.77 -29.68 55.19
N GLU A 806 0.26 -30.05 54.42
CA GLU A 806 1.06 -31.27 54.61
C GLU A 806 2.56 -30.95 54.69
N ILE A 807 3.19 -31.45 55.77
CA ILE A 807 4.61 -31.27 56.10
C ILE A 807 5.18 -32.64 56.48
N ASP A 808 6.18 -33.13 55.76
CA ASP A 808 6.83 -34.45 55.99
C ASP A 808 5.84 -35.64 56.15
N GLY A 809 4.70 -35.60 55.45
CA GLY A 809 3.64 -36.61 55.55
C GLY A 809 2.66 -36.44 56.72
N VAL A 810 2.70 -35.31 57.43
CA VAL A 810 1.77 -34.94 58.51
C VAL A 810 0.79 -33.89 58.01
N VAL A 811 -0.51 -34.21 58.13
CA VAL A 811 -1.62 -33.46 57.51
C VAL A 811 -2.38 -32.63 58.57
N VAL A 812 -2.60 -31.35 58.29
CA VAL A 812 -3.20 -30.35 59.20
C VAL A 812 -4.30 -29.55 58.49
N PRO A 813 -5.59 -29.66 58.89
CA PRO A 813 -6.68 -28.88 58.28
C PRO A 813 -6.71 -27.42 58.78
N ILE A 814 -7.11 -26.50 57.91
CA ILE A 814 -7.21 -25.05 58.15
C ILE A 814 -8.55 -24.55 57.60
N CYS A 815 -9.35 -23.86 58.41
CA CYS A 815 -10.63 -23.27 57.97
C CYS A 815 -10.45 -21.88 57.34
N HIS A 816 -11.41 -21.48 56.49
CA HIS A 816 -11.55 -20.10 56.01
C HIS A 816 -11.83 -19.09 57.15
N ASP A 817 -11.70 -17.81 56.83
CA ASP A 817 -11.87 -16.65 57.72
C ASP A 817 -10.86 -16.57 58.89
N LEU A 818 -9.72 -17.27 58.80
CA LEU A 818 -8.62 -17.18 59.76
C LEU A 818 -7.25 -17.05 59.08
N SER A 819 -6.46 -16.08 59.53
CA SER A 819 -5.02 -16.04 59.30
C SER A 819 -4.33 -17.14 60.11
N PHE A 820 -3.48 -17.96 59.49
CA PHE A 820 -2.76 -19.05 60.17
C PHE A 820 -1.27 -18.75 60.33
N GLU A 821 -0.62 -19.37 61.32
CA GLU A 821 0.82 -19.24 61.62
C GLU A 821 1.37 -20.58 62.14
N TYR A 822 2.50 -21.05 61.58
CA TYR A 822 3.10 -22.36 61.89
C TYR A 822 4.63 -22.34 61.74
N GLN A 823 5.39 -23.06 62.57
CA GLN A 823 6.87 -23.04 62.56
C GLN A 823 7.51 -24.34 62.05
N VAL A 824 8.64 -24.20 61.36
CA VAL A 824 9.44 -25.29 60.75
C VAL A 824 10.94 -25.08 60.99
N GLU A 825 11.72 -26.16 60.92
CA GLU A 825 13.20 -26.16 60.94
C GLU A 825 13.75 -26.47 59.53
N ILE A 826 14.89 -25.88 59.15
CA ILE A 826 15.45 -25.97 57.78
C ILE A 826 16.93 -26.39 57.82
N ASN A 827 17.32 -27.31 56.93
CA ASN A 827 18.66 -27.90 56.86
C ASN A 827 19.49 -27.30 55.72
N GLU A 828 20.82 -27.48 55.74
CA GLU A 828 21.70 -27.15 54.61
C GLU A 828 21.32 -27.95 53.35
N GLY A 829 21.12 -27.25 52.24
CA GLY A 829 20.51 -27.78 51.01
C GLY A 829 19.05 -27.35 50.87
N VAL A 830 18.25 -28.20 50.20
CA VAL A 830 16.90 -27.86 49.72
C VAL A 830 15.82 -28.62 50.53
N ASN A 831 14.74 -27.94 50.91
CA ASN A 831 13.68 -28.41 51.82
C ASN A 831 12.28 -28.05 51.23
N GLU A 832 11.23 -28.88 51.35
CA GLU A 832 9.90 -28.67 50.68
C GLU A 832 8.64 -28.76 51.60
N PHE A 833 7.55 -28.06 51.26
CA PHE A 833 6.22 -28.09 51.93
C PHE A 833 5.02 -28.06 50.95
N THR A 834 3.78 -28.47 51.34
CA THR A 834 2.59 -28.54 50.44
C THR A 834 1.24 -28.12 51.09
N LEU A 835 0.32 -27.43 50.39
CA LEU A 835 -1.07 -27.08 50.82
C LEU A 835 -2.11 -27.47 49.74
N THR A 836 -3.34 -27.88 50.10
CA THR A 836 -4.45 -28.25 49.18
C THR A 836 -5.83 -27.64 49.55
N THR A 837 -6.68 -27.28 48.58
CA THR A 837 -8.07 -26.75 48.74
C THR A 837 -9.03 -27.20 47.62
N THR A 838 -10.33 -26.83 47.68
CA THR A 838 -11.39 -27.28 46.75
C THR A 838 -12.34 -26.14 46.35
N THR A 839 -12.77 -26.07 45.08
CA THR A 839 -13.58 -24.97 44.51
C THR A 839 -15.10 -25.27 44.49
N PRO A 840 -15.98 -24.25 44.36
CA PRO A 840 -17.44 -24.44 44.24
C PRO A 840 -17.88 -25.30 43.05
N PHE A 841 -17.05 -25.37 41.99
CA PHE A 841 -17.28 -26.16 40.79
C PHE A 841 -16.69 -27.58 40.87
N GLY A 842 -16.09 -27.95 42.02
CA GLY A 842 -15.64 -29.31 42.33
C GLY A 842 -14.18 -29.63 41.95
N ALA A 843 -13.39 -28.65 41.53
CA ALA A 843 -11.96 -28.82 41.28
C ALA A 843 -11.15 -28.77 42.59
N VAL A 844 -9.98 -29.41 42.60
CA VAL A 844 -9.05 -29.46 43.75
C VAL A 844 -7.71 -28.85 43.33
N GLU A 845 -7.14 -27.99 44.17
CA GLU A 845 -5.93 -27.19 43.89
C GLU A 845 -4.87 -27.43 44.96
N THR A 846 -3.57 -27.41 44.58
CA THR A 846 -2.43 -27.71 45.48
C THR A 846 -1.23 -26.79 45.21
N VAL A 847 -0.54 -26.33 46.26
CA VAL A 847 0.58 -25.36 46.24
C VAL A 847 1.82 -25.94 46.96
N LYS A 848 3.05 -25.58 46.54
CA LYS A 848 4.35 -26.02 47.13
C LYS A 848 5.35 -24.87 47.39
N ILE A 849 6.32 -25.07 48.31
CA ILE A 849 7.29 -24.05 48.81
C ILE A 849 8.71 -24.66 49.05
N THR A 850 9.83 -23.96 48.74
CA THR A 850 11.23 -24.49 48.70
C THR A 850 12.37 -23.42 48.97
N ILE A 851 13.56 -23.75 49.59
CA ILE A 851 14.62 -22.78 50.14
C ILE A 851 16.13 -23.28 50.09
N GLU A 852 17.21 -22.42 49.95
CA GLU A 852 18.72 -22.73 49.83
C GLU A 852 19.78 -21.58 50.25
N LYS A 853 21.17 -21.69 50.14
CA LYS A 853 22.26 -20.81 50.82
C LYS A 853 23.81 -20.84 50.35
N VAL A 854 24.63 -19.72 50.15
CA VAL A 854 26.14 -19.65 49.72
C VAL A 854 27.05 -18.33 50.03
N GLU A 855 28.36 -18.11 49.55
CA GLU A 855 29.43 -17.01 49.86
C GLU A 855 30.50 -16.51 48.72
N ASP A 856 31.45 -15.51 48.94
CA ASP A 856 32.19 -14.50 48.00
C ASP A 856 33.79 -14.27 47.91
N LEU A 857 34.40 -13.42 46.95
CA LEU A 857 35.78 -12.70 46.96
C LEU A 857 36.24 -11.67 45.78
N ASP A 858 37.46 -10.99 45.79
CA ASP A 858 37.86 -9.64 45.11
C ASP A 858 39.35 -9.38 44.44
N VAL A 859 39.82 -8.13 44.07
CA VAL A 859 40.79 -7.63 42.95
C VAL A 859 42.14 -6.77 43.26
N PHE A 860 43.15 -6.49 42.32
CA PHE A 860 44.04 -5.23 42.09
C PHE A 860 45.31 -5.23 41.07
N SER A 861 46.15 -4.13 40.87
CA SER A 861 46.96 -3.74 39.59
C SER A 861 48.38 -2.95 39.58
N VAL A 862 48.77 -2.21 38.46
CA VAL A 862 49.94 -1.27 38.02
C VAL A 862 51.29 -1.82 37.35
N ALA A 863 52.29 -1.19 36.60
CA ALA A 863 52.82 0.18 36.13
C ALA A 863 53.79 0.21 34.82
N LYS A 864 54.65 1.26 34.48
CA LYS A 864 55.35 1.52 33.13
C LYS A 864 56.77 2.28 33.04
N LEU A 865 57.40 2.43 31.83
CA LEU A 865 58.76 3.03 31.45
C LEU A 865 58.73 4.04 30.22
N SER A 866 59.86 4.43 29.55
CA SER A 866 59.97 5.53 28.52
C SER A 866 60.94 5.32 27.32
N GLU A 867 60.57 5.71 26.08
CA GLU A 867 61.30 5.52 24.79
C GLU A 867 61.06 6.64 23.74
N GLU A 868 61.86 6.71 22.65
CA GLU A 868 61.65 7.55 21.43
C GLU A 868 61.55 6.68 20.15
N LEU A 869 60.67 7.04 19.19
CA LEU A 869 60.32 6.20 18.02
C LEU A 869 60.34 6.99 16.70
N GLN A 870 60.83 6.40 15.59
CA GLN A 870 60.70 6.96 14.24
C GLN A 870 60.13 5.96 13.23
N TYR A 871 59.12 6.36 12.45
CA TYR A 871 58.55 5.54 11.37
C TYR A 871 59.43 5.60 10.12
N THR A 872 59.87 4.45 9.61
CA THR A 872 60.66 4.33 8.36
C THR A 872 59.85 3.77 7.19
N GLY A 873 58.64 3.26 7.45
CA GLY A 873 57.68 2.84 6.45
C GLY A 873 56.30 2.53 7.05
N TYR A 874 55.35 2.07 6.22
CA TYR A 874 54.01 1.67 6.67
C TYR A 874 54.00 0.45 7.60
N GLU A 875 55.05 -0.38 7.54
CA GLU A 875 55.20 -1.59 8.36
C GLU A 875 56.42 -1.55 9.28
N GLU A 876 57.25 -0.50 9.23
CA GLU A 876 58.55 -0.46 9.92
C GLU A 876 58.72 0.79 10.77
N VAL A 877 59.07 0.56 12.04
CA VAL A 877 59.54 1.59 12.99
C VAL A 877 60.99 1.31 13.36
N LEU A 878 61.82 2.33 13.24
CA LEU A 878 63.19 2.34 13.76
C LEU A 878 63.17 2.92 15.17
N VAL A 879 63.52 2.10 16.15
CA VAL A 879 63.66 2.52 17.56
C VAL A 879 65.11 2.90 17.83
N TYR A 880 65.30 3.93 18.67
CA TYR A 880 66.59 4.38 19.16
C TYR A 880 66.59 4.32 20.68
N ASP A 881 67.67 3.80 21.27
CA ASP A 881 67.89 3.84 22.71
C ASP A 881 69.39 4.00 23.05
N TYR A 882 69.69 4.55 24.22
CA TYR A 882 71.04 4.87 24.68
C TYR A 882 71.41 4.08 25.94
N LEU A 883 72.11 2.98 25.73
CA LEU A 883 72.49 2.00 26.75
C LEU A 883 74.02 1.92 26.90
N PRO A 884 74.56 1.28 27.95
CA PRO A 884 76.01 1.08 28.07
C PRO A 884 76.60 0.35 26.84
N PRO A 885 77.75 0.78 26.29
CA PRO A 885 78.35 0.14 25.11
C PRO A 885 78.52 -1.38 25.27
N GLY A 886 78.02 -2.16 24.31
CA GLY A 886 78.00 -3.63 24.38
C GLY A 886 76.92 -4.25 25.26
N ALA A 887 75.98 -3.46 25.81
CA ALA A 887 74.78 -3.97 26.47
C ALA A 887 73.97 -4.87 25.53
N VAL A 888 73.31 -5.88 26.10
CA VAL A 888 72.51 -6.87 25.37
C VAL A 888 71.05 -6.70 25.72
N VAL A 889 70.24 -6.36 24.71
CA VAL A 889 68.79 -6.30 24.81
C VAL A 889 68.19 -7.44 24.00
N LYS A 890 67.19 -8.10 24.59
CA LYS A 890 66.27 -8.98 23.89
C LYS A 890 64.99 -8.20 23.61
N VAL A 891 64.50 -8.28 22.37
CA VAL A 891 63.25 -7.65 21.94
C VAL A 891 62.33 -8.74 21.40
N SER A 892 61.11 -8.83 21.93
CA SER A 892 60.06 -9.72 21.44
C SER A 892 58.77 -8.95 21.19
N VAL A 893 58.27 -8.99 19.96
CA VAL A 893 57.01 -8.32 19.56
C VAL A 893 55.84 -9.31 19.68
N ASN A 894 54.76 -8.91 20.35
CA ASN A 894 53.52 -9.70 20.50
C ASN A 894 53.75 -11.15 20.99
N ASN A 895 54.64 -11.33 21.98
CA ASN A 895 55.09 -12.63 22.50
C ASN A 895 55.79 -13.55 21.48
N GLY A 896 56.26 -13.00 20.35
CA GLY A 896 57.17 -13.67 19.43
C GLY A 896 58.55 -13.99 20.03
N PRO A 897 59.43 -14.67 19.28
CA PRO A 897 60.75 -15.06 19.78
C PRO A 897 61.65 -13.84 20.07
N ASP A 898 62.40 -13.91 21.18
CA ASP A 898 63.40 -12.89 21.54
C ASP A 898 64.48 -12.75 20.45
N VAL A 899 64.48 -11.61 19.75
CA VAL A 899 65.59 -11.20 18.88
C VAL A 899 66.62 -10.45 19.72
N LYS A 900 67.89 -10.83 19.59
CA LYS A 900 69.00 -10.25 20.37
C LYS A 900 69.68 -9.12 19.60
N TYR A 901 69.70 -7.93 20.19
CA TYR A 901 70.46 -6.77 19.72
C TYR A 901 71.57 -6.41 20.72
N ILE A 902 72.54 -5.60 20.28
CA ILE A 902 73.70 -5.19 21.07
C ILE A 902 73.97 -3.71 20.81
N ALA A 903 74.12 -2.91 21.86
CA ALA A 903 74.40 -1.47 21.75
C ALA A 903 75.82 -1.24 21.18
N ASP A 904 75.98 -0.22 20.33
CA ASP A 904 77.24 0.05 19.63
C ASP A 904 78.36 0.60 20.54
N GLU A 905 79.52 0.93 19.96
CA GLU A 905 80.66 1.46 20.72
C GLU A 905 80.42 2.85 21.34
N ASN A 906 79.37 3.55 20.93
CA ASN A 906 78.90 4.82 21.49
C ASN A 906 77.72 4.63 22.47
N GLY A 907 77.23 3.40 22.63
CA GLY A 907 76.07 3.06 23.45
C GLY A 907 74.72 3.17 22.72
N LEU A 908 74.73 3.46 21.41
CA LEU A 908 73.50 3.63 20.64
C LEU A 908 72.99 2.27 20.17
N LEU A 909 71.77 1.93 20.59
CA LEU A 909 71.04 0.76 20.12
C LEU A 909 70.06 1.18 19.01
N LYS A 910 70.05 0.43 17.90
CA LYS A 910 69.15 0.65 16.75
C LYS A 910 68.62 -0.67 16.23
N TYR A 911 67.32 -0.73 15.95
CA TYR A 911 66.67 -1.89 15.37
C TYR A 911 65.37 -1.48 14.66
N ASN A 912 65.15 -2.04 13.46
CA ASN A 912 63.86 -1.96 12.78
C ASN A 912 62.93 -3.01 13.40
N LEU A 913 61.76 -2.56 13.84
CA LEU A 913 60.62 -3.40 14.20
C LEU A 913 59.66 -3.45 13.03
N THR A 914 59.48 -4.64 12.45
CA THR A 914 58.35 -4.90 11.55
C THR A 914 57.10 -5.04 12.40
N LEU A 915 56.21 -4.05 12.33
CA LEU A 915 54.96 -4.00 13.08
C LEU A 915 53.86 -4.76 12.34
N VAL A 916 53.17 -5.66 13.04
CA VAL A 916 51.92 -6.23 12.56
C VAL A 916 50.79 -5.19 12.70
N LYS A 917 49.65 -5.46 12.04
CA LYS A 917 48.46 -4.61 12.08
C LYS A 917 47.97 -4.40 13.53
N GLY A 918 47.63 -3.17 13.88
CA GLY A 918 47.06 -2.81 15.19
C GLY A 918 48.12 -2.56 16.27
N LEU A 919 47.80 -2.94 17.51
CA LEU A 919 48.69 -2.78 18.66
C LEU A 919 49.84 -3.81 18.64
N ASN A 920 51.07 -3.32 18.74
CA ASN A 920 52.27 -4.12 18.93
C ASN A 920 52.78 -3.91 20.36
N LYS A 921 52.65 -4.94 21.21
CA LYS A 921 53.33 -5.02 22.50
C LYS A 921 54.76 -5.45 22.26
N VAL A 922 55.69 -4.50 22.35
CA VAL A 922 57.12 -4.73 22.21
C VAL A 922 57.70 -4.91 23.60
N ARG A 923 58.10 -6.14 23.92
CA ARG A 923 58.75 -6.47 25.18
C ARG A 923 60.25 -6.31 25.06
N PHE A 924 60.80 -5.46 25.90
CA PHE A 924 62.23 -5.32 26.12
C PHE A 924 62.63 -6.14 27.33
N THR A 925 63.68 -6.94 27.19
CA THR A 925 64.28 -7.70 28.30
C THR A 925 65.79 -7.51 28.30
N GLU A 926 66.25 -6.80 29.32
CA GLU A 926 67.65 -6.48 29.54
C GLU A 926 68.23 -7.33 30.68
N ASN A 927 69.55 -7.52 30.67
CA ASN A 927 70.26 -8.08 31.82
C ASN A 927 71.43 -7.16 32.17
N TYR A 928 71.27 -6.40 33.26
CA TYR A 928 72.28 -5.48 33.76
C TYR A 928 72.69 -5.90 35.18
N LEU A 929 73.98 -6.17 35.38
CA LEU A 929 74.56 -6.59 36.67
C LEU A 929 73.88 -7.83 37.31
N ASN A 930 73.42 -8.78 36.50
CA ASN A 930 72.62 -9.96 36.89
C ASN A 930 71.21 -9.66 37.42
N ILE A 931 70.70 -8.44 37.22
CA ILE A 931 69.29 -8.11 37.39
C ILE A 931 68.65 -8.09 36.00
N ILE A 932 67.55 -8.84 35.85
CA ILE A 932 66.76 -8.83 34.62
C ILE A 932 65.70 -7.73 34.76
N TYR A 933 65.68 -6.80 33.82
CA TYR A 933 64.65 -5.79 33.69
C TYR A 933 63.79 -6.17 32.48
N THR A 934 62.47 -6.21 32.67
CA THR A 934 61.50 -6.46 31.60
C THR A 934 60.46 -5.36 31.62
N TYR A 935 60.22 -4.74 30.47
CA TYR A 935 59.21 -3.70 30.26
C TYR A 935 58.55 -3.88 28.90
N GLU A 936 57.36 -3.32 28.74
CA GLU A 936 56.58 -3.39 27.50
C GLU A 936 56.16 -1.99 27.06
N VAL A 937 56.40 -1.69 25.79
CA VAL A 937 55.88 -0.49 25.10
C VAL A 937 54.91 -0.90 24.01
N GLU A 938 53.93 -0.04 23.80
CA GLU A 938 52.72 -0.31 23.03
C GLU A 938 52.72 0.59 21.80
N ILE A 939 53.16 0.05 20.66
CA ILE A 939 53.33 0.78 19.41
C ILE A 939 52.14 0.47 18.50
N TYR A 940 51.33 1.48 18.18
CA TYR A 940 50.24 1.36 17.22
C TYR A 940 50.75 1.64 15.80
N ARG A 941 50.72 0.62 14.94
CA ARG A 941 50.97 0.81 13.51
C ARG A 941 49.79 1.58 12.91
N LYS A 942 50.04 2.76 12.31
CA LYS A 942 49.01 3.50 11.54
C LYS A 942 48.45 2.61 10.42
N THR A 943 47.14 2.63 10.15
CA THR A 943 46.52 1.81 9.08
C THR A 943 45.51 2.57 8.22
N VAL A 944 45.33 2.08 6.99
CA VAL A 944 44.09 2.26 6.22
C VAL A 944 43.39 0.90 6.17
N ASP A 945 42.11 0.86 6.55
CA ASP A 945 41.35 -0.37 6.72
C ASP A 945 39.97 -0.28 6.07
N ARG A 946 39.65 -1.26 5.21
CA ARG A 946 38.37 -1.32 4.49
C ARG A 946 37.38 -2.26 5.17
N LEU A 947 36.19 -1.74 5.44
CA LEU A 947 35.04 -2.47 5.98
C LEU A 947 34.01 -2.60 4.84
N ALA A 948 33.92 -3.79 4.25
CA ALA A 948 33.17 -4.02 3.01
C ALA A 948 32.66 -5.46 2.89
N GLY A 949 31.48 -5.62 2.31
CA GLY A 949 30.97 -6.89 1.79
C GLY A 949 30.86 -6.89 0.26
N ALA A 950 30.33 -7.98 -0.31
CA ALA A 950 29.96 -8.01 -1.73
C ALA A 950 28.61 -7.30 -2.00
N ASN A 951 27.85 -6.98 -0.94
CA ASN A 951 26.64 -6.16 -1.00
C ASN A 951 26.47 -5.34 0.30
N ARG A 952 25.50 -4.41 0.30
CA ARG A 952 25.23 -3.48 1.42
C ARG A 952 24.91 -4.16 2.77
N PHE A 953 24.29 -5.34 2.76
CA PHE A 953 24.01 -6.12 3.97
C PHE A 953 25.32 -6.66 4.55
N GLN A 954 26.16 -7.26 3.72
CA GLN A 954 27.48 -7.74 4.12
C GLN A 954 28.42 -6.60 4.54
N THR A 955 28.32 -5.40 3.96
CA THR A 955 29.05 -4.22 4.45
C THR A 955 28.58 -3.82 5.86
N ALA A 956 27.26 -3.79 6.11
CA ALA A 956 26.71 -3.54 7.44
C ALA A 956 27.20 -4.57 8.47
N THR A 957 27.20 -5.86 8.09
CA THR A 957 27.74 -6.95 8.89
C THR A 957 29.24 -6.81 9.16
N ALA A 958 30.06 -6.46 8.17
CA ALA A 958 31.50 -6.23 8.37
C ALA A 958 31.79 -5.04 9.31
N ILE A 959 30.96 -3.99 9.25
CA ILE A 959 31.02 -2.82 10.13
C ILE A 959 30.60 -3.19 11.56
N SER A 960 29.54 -4.00 11.71
CA SER A 960 29.08 -4.55 12.99
C SER A 960 30.15 -5.44 13.64
N GLN A 961 30.72 -6.38 12.88
CA GLN A 961 31.80 -7.28 13.33
C GLN A 961 33.08 -6.54 13.75
N PHE A 962 33.35 -5.37 13.17
CA PHE A 962 34.45 -4.52 13.61
C PHE A 962 34.15 -3.78 14.91
N GLY A 963 32.94 -3.23 15.07
CA GLY A 963 32.58 -2.40 16.23
C GLY A 963 32.07 -3.16 17.46
N TRP A 964 31.61 -4.40 17.30
CA TRP A 964 30.87 -5.13 18.35
C TRP A 964 31.21 -6.63 18.37
N GLU A 965 31.92 -7.07 19.41
CA GLU A 965 32.01 -8.50 19.74
C GLU A 965 30.62 -9.05 20.11
N LYS A 966 29.86 -8.29 20.90
CA LYS A 966 28.44 -8.49 21.24
C LYS A 966 27.68 -7.16 21.27
N ALA A 967 26.35 -7.23 21.18
CA ALA A 967 25.43 -6.13 21.48
C ALA A 967 24.10 -6.73 21.96
N ASP A 968 23.55 -6.24 23.08
CA ASP A 968 22.26 -6.72 23.62
C ASP A 968 21.08 -6.24 22.76
N THR A 969 21.15 -5.01 22.24
CA THR A 969 20.19 -4.45 21.27
C THR A 969 20.85 -4.28 19.90
N VAL A 970 20.10 -4.59 18.83
CA VAL A 970 20.42 -4.20 17.44
C VAL A 970 19.38 -3.21 16.94
N ILE A 971 19.79 -2.24 16.12
CA ILE A 971 18.86 -1.36 15.41
C ILE A 971 18.78 -1.81 13.95
N LEU A 972 17.57 -1.90 13.39
CA LEU A 972 17.32 -2.41 12.03
C LEU A 972 16.69 -1.34 11.15
N ALA A 973 17.32 -1.10 9.99
CA ALA A 973 16.92 -0.11 9.00
C ALA A 973 16.66 -0.73 7.63
N ARG A 974 15.74 -0.16 6.85
CA ARG A 974 15.53 -0.54 5.45
C ARG A 974 16.75 -0.16 4.61
N ALA A 975 17.07 -0.99 3.62
CA ALA A 975 18.30 -0.86 2.83
C ALA A 975 18.17 0.05 1.59
N ASP A 976 16.97 0.58 1.32
CA ASP A 976 16.55 1.25 0.09
C ASP A 976 16.02 2.69 0.26
N ASP A 977 15.72 3.14 1.49
CA ASP A 977 15.56 4.56 1.87
C ASP A 977 16.36 4.85 3.17
N PHE A 978 16.63 6.12 3.46
CA PHE A 978 17.64 6.59 4.41
C PHE A 978 17.12 7.42 5.58
N ALA A 979 15.88 7.91 5.52
CA ALA A 979 15.46 9.01 6.39
C ALA A 979 15.41 8.63 7.89
N ASP A 980 14.79 7.49 8.19
CA ASP A 980 14.62 7.04 9.58
C ASP A 980 15.96 6.57 10.19
N SER A 981 16.87 6.03 9.37
CA SER A 981 18.16 5.52 9.82
C SER A 981 19.23 6.60 10.08
N LEU A 982 19.13 7.77 9.45
CA LEU A 982 19.94 8.94 9.82
C LEU A 982 19.54 9.49 11.19
N ALA A 983 18.25 9.52 11.51
CA ALA A 983 17.77 10.01 12.81
C ALA A 983 18.20 9.09 13.97
N ALA A 984 18.44 7.80 13.70
CA ALA A 984 18.77 6.77 14.69
C ALA A 984 20.25 6.66 15.08
N ILE A 985 21.19 7.36 14.43
CA ILE A 985 22.61 7.33 14.83
C ILE A 985 22.87 7.75 16.29
N PRO A 986 22.18 8.76 16.87
CA PRO A 986 22.36 9.11 18.27
C PRO A 986 21.79 8.04 19.22
N LEU A 987 20.73 7.34 18.80
CA LEU A 987 20.15 6.20 19.53
C LEU A 987 21.09 4.98 19.49
N SER A 988 21.74 4.73 18.35
CA SER A 988 22.83 3.76 18.20
C SER A 988 24.00 4.05 19.16
N LYS A 989 24.37 5.32 19.37
CA LYS A 989 25.35 5.71 20.40
C LYS A 989 24.84 5.43 21.81
N LYS A 990 23.62 5.89 22.14
CA LYS A 990 23.00 5.76 23.48
C LYS A 990 22.88 4.29 23.92
N LEU A 991 22.44 3.41 23.03
CA LEU A 991 22.27 1.98 23.30
C LEU A 991 23.55 1.16 23.07
N ASN A 992 24.64 1.77 22.58
CA ASN A 992 25.83 1.05 22.10
C ASN A 992 25.44 -0.10 21.14
N ALA A 993 24.54 0.18 20.20
CA ALA A 993 23.90 -0.81 19.31
C ALA A 993 24.30 -0.59 17.84
N PRO A 994 24.66 -1.63 17.07
CA PRO A 994 24.91 -1.49 15.64
C PRO A 994 23.60 -1.24 14.88
N ILE A 995 23.68 -0.50 13.75
CA ILE A 995 22.61 -0.46 12.75
C ILE A 995 22.90 -1.49 11.66
N LEU A 996 22.01 -2.46 11.52
CA LEU A 996 22.01 -3.41 10.41
C LEU A 996 20.93 -3.05 9.38
N LEU A 997 21.03 -3.66 8.20
CA LEU A 997 20.13 -3.39 7.07
C LEU A 997 19.22 -4.61 6.76
N THR A 998 18.00 -4.33 6.30
CA THR A 998 17.02 -5.33 5.81
C THR A 998 16.38 -4.87 4.49
N ASN A 999 15.79 -5.80 3.74
CA ASN A 999 14.79 -5.40 2.72
C ASN A 999 13.48 -5.04 3.44
N SER A 1000 12.65 -4.25 2.78
CA SER A 1000 11.37 -3.78 3.34
C SER A 1000 10.35 -4.89 3.61
N ASN A 1001 10.55 -6.11 3.12
CA ASN A 1001 9.67 -7.26 3.31
C ASN A 1001 10.37 -8.63 3.51
N ARG A 1002 11.69 -8.64 3.73
CA ARG A 1002 12.45 -9.87 4.05
C ARG A 1002 13.77 -9.54 4.75
N LEU A 1003 14.04 -10.16 5.89
CA LEU A 1003 15.35 -10.06 6.53
C LEU A 1003 16.40 -10.73 5.63
N SER A 1004 17.55 -10.09 5.43
CA SER A 1004 18.64 -10.78 4.72
C SER A 1004 19.21 -11.87 5.63
N ASP A 1005 19.53 -13.04 5.07
CA ASP A 1005 20.03 -14.17 5.87
C ASP A 1005 21.36 -13.79 6.57
N VAL A 1006 22.18 -12.98 5.90
CA VAL A 1006 23.40 -12.35 6.44
C VAL A 1006 23.10 -11.42 7.62
N THR A 1007 21.95 -10.74 7.61
CA THR A 1007 21.49 -9.91 8.73
C THR A 1007 21.05 -10.77 9.91
N ARG A 1008 20.30 -11.85 9.65
CA ARG A 1008 19.85 -12.82 10.67
C ARG A 1008 21.04 -13.49 11.37
N GLU A 1009 22.03 -13.93 10.59
CA GLU A 1009 23.28 -14.50 11.08
C GLU A 1009 24.07 -13.52 11.95
N GLU A 1010 24.16 -12.24 11.56
CA GLU A 1010 24.89 -11.22 12.33
C GLU A 1010 24.19 -10.87 13.65
N ILE A 1011 22.85 -10.79 13.68
CA ILE A 1011 22.08 -10.59 14.92
C ILE A 1011 22.32 -11.77 15.88
N SER A 1012 22.30 -12.99 15.35
CA SER A 1012 22.62 -14.20 16.13
C SER A 1012 24.06 -14.20 16.65
N ARG A 1013 25.03 -13.77 15.83
CA ARG A 1013 26.45 -13.66 16.21
C ARG A 1013 26.70 -12.63 17.31
N LEU A 1014 25.97 -11.51 17.31
CA LEU A 1014 26.03 -10.48 18.35
C LEU A 1014 25.48 -10.98 19.70
N GLY A 1015 24.65 -12.02 19.69
CA GLY A 1015 23.96 -12.53 20.87
C GLY A 1015 22.89 -11.57 21.39
N ALA A 1016 22.26 -10.80 20.49
CA ALA A 1016 21.26 -9.80 20.84
C ALA A 1016 19.99 -10.43 21.43
N SER A 1017 19.33 -9.67 22.30
CA SER A 1017 18.04 -9.99 22.93
C SER A 1017 16.93 -9.01 22.54
N GLU A 1018 17.27 -7.83 22.00
CA GLU A 1018 16.33 -6.85 21.43
C GLU A 1018 16.72 -6.46 19.98
N VAL A 1019 15.73 -6.28 19.10
CA VAL A 1019 15.87 -5.59 17.82
C VAL A 1019 14.88 -4.43 17.69
N ILE A 1020 15.42 -3.22 17.53
CA ILE A 1020 14.65 -1.99 17.32
C ILE A 1020 14.49 -1.73 15.83
N ILE A 1021 13.26 -1.81 15.33
CA ILE A 1021 12.92 -1.60 13.92
C ILE A 1021 12.55 -0.15 13.66
N LEU A 1022 13.21 0.48 12.69
CA LEU A 1022 12.98 1.88 12.33
C LEU A 1022 11.94 2.03 11.22
N GLY A 1023 10.97 2.91 11.46
CA GLY A 1023 9.85 3.19 10.56
C GLY A 1023 8.65 2.25 10.75
N GLY A 1024 7.50 2.64 10.18
CA GLY A 1024 6.27 1.84 10.20
C GLY A 1024 6.35 0.59 9.31
N ALA A 1025 5.25 -0.17 9.23
CA ALA A 1025 5.14 -1.37 8.39
C ALA A 1025 5.49 -1.12 6.91
N GLY A 1026 5.12 0.05 6.36
CA GLY A 1026 5.50 0.47 5.00
C GLY A 1026 6.99 0.84 4.81
N ALA A 1027 7.79 0.81 5.87
CA ALA A 1027 9.24 1.00 5.83
C ALA A 1027 10.00 -0.34 5.97
N ILE A 1028 9.62 -1.12 6.98
CA ILE A 1028 10.07 -2.50 7.20
C ILE A 1028 8.81 -3.24 7.62
N SER A 1029 8.37 -4.24 6.86
CA SER A 1029 7.11 -4.94 7.11
C SER A 1029 7.09 -5.66 8.45
N ASP A 1030 5.90 -6.03 8.89
CA ASP A 1030 5.75 -6.85 10.08
C ASP A 1030 6.21 -8.30 9.84
N ASP A 1031 6.25 -8.80 8.60
CA ASP A 1031 6.92 -10.07 8.25
C ASP A 1031 8.39 -10.09 8.71
N VAL A 1032 9.12 -8.98 8.51
CA VAL A 1032 10.51 -8.84 8.98
C VAL A 1032 10.58 -8.76 10.50
N ALA A 1033 9.64 -8.05 11.12
CA ALA A 1033 9.53 -8.01 12.58
C ALA A 1033 9.28 -9.41 13.17
N LEU A 1034 8.51 -10.23 12.46
CA LEU A 1034 8.15 -11.59 12.85
C LEU A 1034 9.25 -12.59 12.62
N GLU A 1035 10.00 -12.46 11.53
CA GLU A 1035 11.22 -13.25 11.31
C GLU A 1035 12.20 -13.13 12.50
N LEU A 1036 12.23 -11.94 13.12
CA LEU A 1036 13.06 -11.63 14.28
C LEU A 1036 12.43 -12.13 15.60
N LEU A 1037 11.13 -11.88 15.84
CA LEU A 1037 10.41 -12.44 16.99
C LEU A 1037 10.50 -13.97 17.03
N ASN A 1038 10.27 -14.63 15.89
CA ASN A 1038 10.38 -16.08 15.72
C ASN A 1038 11.83 -16.60 15.85
N SER A 1039 12.84 -15.73 15.76
CA SER A 1039 14.23 -16.05 16.08
C SER A 1039 14.54 -15.98 17.59
N GLY A 1040 13.54 -15.73 18.44
CA GLY A 1040 13.69 -15.64 19.90
C GLY A 1040 14.12 -14.27 20.42
N LEU A 1041 13.92 -13.22 19.62
CA LEU A 1041 14.33 -11.84 19.92
C LEU A 1041 13.15 -11.02 20.42
N THR A 1042 13.37 -10.11 21.37
CA THR A 1042 12.42 -9.03 21.65
C THR A 1042 12.43 -8.06 20.47
N VAL A 1043 11.28 -7.63 19.96
CA VAL A 1043 11.24 -6.70 18.82
C VAL A 1043 10.39 -5.48 19.16
N ARG A 1044 10.94 -4.29 18.90
CA ARG A 1044 10.32 -3.00 19.24
C ARG A 1044 10.36 -2.08 18.03
N ARG A 1045 9.23 -1.48 17.65
CA ARG A 1045 9.15 -0.62 16.45
C ARG A 1045 9.11 0.86 16.84
N ILE A 1046 9.93 1.69 16.20
CA ILE A 1046 9.91 3.15 16.31
C ILE A 1046 9.59 3.73 14.93
N GLY A 1047 8.33 4.09 14.69
CA GLY A 1047 7.87 4.63 13.42
C GLY A 1047 6.62 5.48 13.58
N GLY A 1048 6.61 6.67 12.96
CA GLY A 1048 5.43 7.53 12.87
C GLY A 1048 4.71 7.37 11.53
N ALA A 1049 3.64 8.14 11.32
CA ALA A 1049 2.92 8.19 10.05
C ALA A 1049 3.77 8.74 8.89
N ASN A 1050 4.91 9.39 9.19
CA ASN A 1050 5.87 9.86 8.21
C ASN A 1050 7.29 10.01 8.82
N ARG A 1051 8.30 10.13 7.95
CA ARG A 1051 9.73 10.26 8.34
C ARG A 1051 10.04 11.37 9.35
N TYR A 1052 9.31 12.49 9.32
CA TYR A 1052 9.55 13.61 10.24
C TYR A 1052 9.05 13.27 11.66
N GLU A 1053 7.92 12.56 11.75
CA GLU A 1053 7.43 12.01 13.01
C GLU A 1053 8.28 10.84 13.51
N THR A 1054 8.74 9.92 12.65
CA THR A 1054 9.69 8.86 13.04
C THR A 1054 10.95 9.45 13.66
N ALA A 1055 11.53 10.49 13.06
CA ALA A 1055 12.69 11.20 13.62
C ALA A 1055 12.40 11.84 14.99
N VAL A 1056 11.18 12.35 15.21
CA VAL A 1056 10.74 12.90 16.50
C VAL A 1056 10.53 11.80 17.55
N LEU A 1057 10.02 10.62 17.18
CA LEU A 1057 9.92 9.46 18.08
C LEU A 1057 11.31 8.94 18.47
N ILE A 1058 12.24 8.85 17.51
CA ILE A 1058 13.64 8.52 17.78
C ILE A 1058 14.29 9.58 18.68
N ALA A 1059 14.02 10.87 18.46
CA ALA A 1059 14.55 11.94 19.32
C ALA A 1059 14.07 11.82 20.78
N LYS A 1060 12.81 11.41 21.02
CA LYS A 1060 12.27 11.14 22.36
C LYS A 1060 12.99 10.00 23.08
N GLU A 1061 13.49 9.00 22.36
CA GLU A 1061 14.26 7.88 22.92
C GLU A 1061 15.71 8.27 23.25
N VAL A 1062 16.27 9.24 22.51
CA VAL A 1062 17.62 9.78 22.72
C VAL A 1062 17.68 10.66 23.98
N VAL A 1063 16.69 11.52 24.20
CA VAL A 1063 16.65 12.44 25.36
C VAL A 1063 16.19 11.73 26.65
N GLU A 1064 16.43 12.35 27.80
CA GLU A 1064 16.13 11.76 29.13
C GLU A 1064 15.33 12.70 30.04
N ASP A 1065 15.43 14.02 29.83
CA ASP A 1065 14.70 15.07 30.56
C ASP A 1065 13.76 15.86 29.63
N ASN A 1066 12.86 16.65 30.22
CA ASN A 1066 11.93 17.55 29.50
C ASN A 1066 12.59 18.86 29.00
N GLU A 1067 13.92 18.98 29.02
CA GLU A 1067 14.66 20.13 28.49
C GLU A 1067 15.86 19.64 27.65
N VAL A 1068 16.04 20.21 26.44
CA VAL A 1068 17.05 19.78 25.48
C VAL A 1068 17.83 20.99 24.96
N GLU A 1069 19.06 21.19 25.44
CA GLU A 1069 19.85 22.40 25.11
C GLU A 1069 20.16 22.54 23.61
N ASN A 1070 20.39 21.42 22.91
CA ASN A 1070 20.93 21.40 21.55
C ASN A 1070 20.18 20.38 20.68
N VAL A 1071 19.73 20.76 19.48
CA VAL A 1071 19.22 19.82 18.46
C VAL A 1071 19.87 20.05 17.09
N ILE A 1072 20.01 19.00 16.29
CA ILE A 1072 20.60 19.06 14.94
C ILE A 1072 19.48 19.04 13.90
N ILE A 1073 19.46 20.02 12.99
CA ILE A 1073 18.43 20.18 11.96
C ILE A 1073 18.99 19.81 10.60
N VAL A 1074 18.37 18.83 9.94
CA VAL A 1074 18.82 18.29 8.64
C VAL A 1074 17.66 18.07 7.67
N SER A 1075 17.93 17.99 6.38
CA SER A 1075 16.87 17.86 5.36
C SER A 1075 16.36 16.42 5.27
N GLY A 1076 15.06 16.20 5.55
CA GLY A 1076 14.39 14.90 5.36
C GLY A 1076 14.30 14.43 3.90
N ARG A 1077 14.83 15.22 2.96
CA ARG A 1077 14.90 14.96 1.52
C ARG A 1077 16.33 14.77 0.97
N ASN A 1078 17.39 14.97 1.76
CA ASN A 1078 18.78 14.87 1.27
C ASN A 1078 19.75 14.25 2.29
N PHE A 1079 20.14 12.99 2.06
CA PHE A 1079 20.94 12.19 3.00
C PHE A 1079 22.36 12.70 3.35
N PRO A 1080 23.19 13.28 2.45
CA PRO A 1080 24.63 13.45 2.72
C PRO A 1080 24.95 14.51 3.78
N ASP A 1081 24.14 15.57 3.85
CA ASP A 1081 24.30 16.59 4.89
C ASP A 1081 23.87 16.02 6.25
N GLY A 1082 22.79 15.23 6.30
CA GLY A 1082 22.37 14.51 7.52
C GLY A 1082 23.36 13.44 7.99
N LEU A 1083 23.99 12.72 7.06
CA LEU A 1083 25.09 11.81 7.35
C LEU A 1083 26.28 12.56 7.97
N SER A 1084 26.64 13.72 7.41
CA SER A 1084 27.67 14.61 7.96
C SER A 1084 27.31 15.14 9.36
N ALA A 1085 26.01 15.28 9.66
CA ALA A 1085 25.50 15.82 10.91
C ALA A 1085 25.68 14.88 12.12
N THR A 1086 25.84 13.56 11.88
CA THR A 1086 26.19 12.55 12.90
C THR A 1086 27.31 13.05 13.82
N MET A 1087 28.41 13.52 13.23
CA MET A 1087 29.56 14.09 13.94
C MET A 1087 29.15 15.15 14.97
N LEU A 1088 28.30 16.10 14.56
CA LEU A 1088 27.89 17.22 15.41
C LEU A 1088 26.91 16.78 16.49
N SER A 1089 26.02 15.83 16.18
CA SER A 1089 25.16 15.17 17.17
C SER A 1089 26.00 14.51 18.27
N ASN A 1090 27.02 13.73 17.91
CA ASN A 1090 27.93 13.05 18.85
C ASN A 1090 28.71 14.03 19.75
N LYS A 1091 29.11 15.18 19.20
CA LYS A 1091 29.84 16.24 19.93
C LYS A 1091 28.94 16.97 20.94
N LEU A 1092 27.64 17.11 20.64
CA LEU A 1092 26.69 17.93 21.41
C LEU A 1092 25.67 17.09 22.22
N ASN A 1093 25.74 15.76 22.14
CA ASN A 1093 24.72 14.82 22.63
C ASN A 1093 23.29 15.20 22.20
N ALA A 1094 23.17 15.68 20.96
CA ALA A 1094 21.97 16.33 20.44
C ALA A 1094 21.18 15.40 19.49
N PRO A 1095 19.85 15.25 19.62
CA PRO A 1095 19.06 14.47 18.66
C PRO A 1095 19.03 15.12 17.27
N ILE A 1096 18.80 14.31 16.25
CA ILE A 1096 18.70 14.74 14.84
C ILE A 1096 17.24 14.81 14.43
N LEU A 1097 16.78 15.99 14.03
CA LEU A 1097 15.41 16.25 13.57
C LEU A 1097 15.40 16.58 12.07
N LEU A 1098 14.35 16.13 11.38
CA LEU A 1098 14.20 16.29 9.94
C LEU A 1098 13.27 17.47 9.62
N VAL A 1099 13.67 18.33 8.68
CA VAL A 1099 12.83 19.40 8.11
C VAL A 1099 12.70 19.28 6.59
N ASN A 1100 11.70 19.95 6.02
CA ASN A 1100 11.56 20.17 4.59
C ASN A 1100 12.21 21.53 4.21
N THR A 1101 12.46 21.80 2.93
CA THR A 1101 13.33 22.92 2.52
C THR A 1101 12.88 24.31 3.01
N ASN A 1102 11.57 24.57 3.05
CA ASN A 1102 10.98 25.83 3.53
C ASN A 1102 9.92 25.62 4.64
N ILE A 1103 9.79 24.41 5.19
CA ILE A 1103 8.73 24.06 6.14
C ILE A 1103 9.31 23.22 7.28
N ILE A 1104 9.12 23.69 8.51
CA ILE A 1104 9.29 22.88 9.73
C ILE A 1104 8.01 22.05 9.88
N PRO A 1105 8.08 20.70 9.92
CA PRO A 1105 6.92 19.86 10.17
C PRO A 1105 6.34 20.12 11.57
N GLU A 1106 5.01 19.97 11.74
CA GLU A 1106 4.33 20.21 13.02
C GLU A 1106 4.92 19.38 14.16
N SER A 1107 5.19 18.09 13.94
CA SER A 1107 5.85 17.22 14.91
C SER A 1107 7.23 17.71 15.33
N THR A 1108 7.97 18.36 14.42
CA THR A 1108 9.29 18.95 14.68
C THR A 1108 9.20 20.27 15.43
N SER A 1109 8.26 21.15 15.09
CA SER A 1109 7.99 22.38 15.85
C SER A 1109 7.54 22.05 17.26
N ALA A 1110 6.58 21.13 17.40
CA ALA A 1110 6.10 20.65 18.70
C ALA A 1110 7.22 20.01 19.54
N PHE A 1111 8.20 19.32 18.95
CA PHE A 1111 9.37 18.84 19.72
C PHE A 1111 10.24 20.01 20.20
N ILE A 1112 10.57 20.95 19.32
CA ILE A 1112 11.39 22.14 19.62
C ILE A 1112 10.75 22.98 20.75
N GLU A 1113 9.43 23.14 20.71
CA GLU A 1113 8.66 23.89 21.70
C GLU A 1113 8.51 23.14 23.03
N ASN A 1114 8.07 21.86 23.02
CA ASN A 1114 7.80 21.12 24.25
C ASN A 1114 9.07 20.79 25.08
N TYR A 1115 10.23 20.68 24.43
CA TYR A 1115 11.52 20.42 25.09
C TYR A 1115 12.37 21.69 25.32
N ASN A 1116 11.76 22.88 25.21
CA ASN A 1116 12.39 24.19 25.46
C ASN A 1116 13.75 24.38 24.74
N VAL A 1117 13.84 24.00 23.47
CA VAL A 1117 15.13 23.87 22.76
C VAL A 1117 15.87 25.21 22.68
N ALA A 1118 17.07 25.27 23.26
CA ALA A 1118 17.84 26.50 23.37
C ALA A 1118 18.65 26.84 22.11
N ASN A 1119 19.24 25.84 21.44
CA ASN A 1119 20.10 26.03 20.27
C ASN A 1119 19.81 25.01 19.16
N THR A 1120 19.83 25.46 17.91
CA THR A 1120 19.67 24.61 16.72
C THR A 1120 20.90 24.65 15.84
N TYR A 1121 21.29 23.49 15.30
CA TYR A 1121 22.50 23.34 14.49
C TYR A 1121 22.12 22.81 13.12
N ILE A 1122 22.08 23.68 12.12
CA ILE A 1122 21.61 23.35 10.77
C ILE A 1122 22.77 22.75 9.97
N VAL A 1123 22.64 21.53 9.46
CA VAL A 1123 23.65 20.93 8.56
C VAL A 1123 23.08 20.82 7.15
N GLY A 1124 23.61 21.65 6.26
CA GLY A 1124 23.15 21.78 4.87
C GLY A 1124 23.10 23.22 4.37
N GLY A 1125 23.30 23.39 3.06
CA GLY A 1125 23.25 24.70 2.41
C GLY A 1125 21.84 25.28 2.28
N THR A 1126 21.76 26.58 1.96
CA THR A 1126 20.49 27.32 1.84
C THR A 1126 19.57 26.81 0.72
N ALA A 1127 20.10 26.02 -0.21
CA ALA A 1127 19.34 25.33 -1.25
C ALA A 1127 18.62 24.04 -0.80
N VAL A 1128 18.93 23.49 0.39
CA VAL A 1128 18.27 22.29 0.95
C VAL A 1128 17.47 22.56 2.22
N ILE A 1129 17.82 23.62 2.95
CA ILE A 1129 17.12 24.19 4.12
C ILE A 1129 17.28 25.71 4.01
N SER A 1130 16.22 26.48 3.75
CA SER A 1130 16.33 27.91 3.41
C SER A 1130 16.73 28.82 4.59
N GLU A 1131 17.05 30.08 4.26
CA GLU A 1131 17.29 31.14 5.25
C GLU A 1131 15.98 31.54 5.97
N GLU A 1132 14.85 31.52 5.26
CA GLU A 1132 13.51 31.76 5.82
C GLU A 1132 13.12 30.70 6.87
N LEU A 1133 13.55 29.44 6.71
CA LEU A 1133 13.39 28.41 7.73
C LEU A 1133 14.32 28.64 8.93
N GLU A 1134 15.57 29.01 8.67
CA GLU A 1134 16.59 29.31 9.69
C GLU A 1134 16.16 30.44 10.65
N ASP A 1135 15.57 31.52 10.11
CA ASP A 1135 15.03 32.63 10.92
C ASP A 1135 13.90 32.22 11.89
N ASN A 1136 13.29 31.04 11.72
CA ASN A 1136 12.22 30.52 12.56
C ASN A 1136 12.69 29.45 13.59
N LEU A 1137 14.01 29.23 13.73
CA LEU A 1137 14.58 28.25 14.67
C LEU A 1137 15.25 28.93 15.89
N PRO A 1138 15.27 28.30 17.08
CA PRO A 1138 16.02 28.80 18.23
C PRO A 1138 17.54 28.87 17.98
N ASN A 1139 18.13 30.07 18.10
CA ASN A 1139 19.57 30.36 18.04
C ASN A 1139 20.36 29.51 17.00
N PRO A 1140 20.09 29.66 15.69
CA PRO A 1140 20.63 28.77 14.68
C PRO A 1140 22.13 28.98 14.43
N LYS A 1141 22.86 27.87 14.29
CA LYS A 1141 24.24 27.82 13.77
C LYS A 1141 24.32 26.87 12.57
N ARG A 1142 24.44 27.41 11.36
CA ARG A 1142 24.56 26.63 10.12
C ARG A 1142 25.98 26.16 9.79
N PHE A 1143 26.10 24.92 9.35
CA PHE A 1143 27.26 24.31 8.73
C PHE A 1143 26.94 23.94 7.28
N ALA A 1144 27.62 24.59 6.33
CA ALA A 1144 27.40 24.37 4.90
C ALA A 1144 28.70 24.52 4.10
N GLY A 1145 28.89 23.63 3.12
CA GLY A 1145 29.91 23.78 2.09
C GLY A 1145 29.32 24.27 0.76
N LYS A 1146 30.21 24.49 -0.22
CA LYS A 1146 29.85 24.66 -1.64
C LYS A 1146 29.17 23.43 -2.26
N ASP A 1147 29.37 22.27 -1.62
CA ASP A 1147 28.86 20.95 -1.96
C ASP A 1147 28.91 20.07 -0.69
N ARG A 1148 28.30 18.89 -0.74
CA ARG A 1148 28.23 17.92 0.38
C ARG A 1148 29.60 17.51 0.95
N PHE A 1149 30.63 17.48 0.13
CA PHE A 1149 31.99 17.11 0.53
C PHE A 1149 32.68 18.27 1.27
N ALA A 1150 32.38 19.51 0.88
CA ALA A 1150 32.72 20.67 1.67
C ALA A 1150 31.85 20.79 2.95
N THR A 1151 30.57 20.37 2.96
CA THR A 1151 29.75 20.35 4.19
C THR A 1151 30.35 19.42 5.24
N SER A 1152 30.69 18.17 4.89
CA SER A 1152 31.35 17.24 5.83
C SER A 1152 32.65 17.81 6.40
N VAL A 1153 33.45 18.53 5.61
CA VAL A 1153 34.66 19.23 6.08
C VAL A 1153 34.36 20.39 7.05
N GLN A 1154 33.25 21.11 6.92
CA GLN A 1154 32.91 22.16 7.90
C GLN A 1154 32.46 21.57 9.24
N VAL A 1155 31.78 20.42 9.23
CA VAL A 1155 31.41 19.71 10.46
C VAL A 1155 32.64 19.03 11.10
N ALA A 1156 33.48 18.37 10.29
CA ALA A 1156 34.71 17.71 10.76
C ALA A 1156 35.65 18.66 11.52
N LYS A 1157 35.75 19.92 11.11
CA LYS A 1157 36.56 20.95 11.80
C LYS A 1157 36.11 21.29 13.22
N GLU A 1158 34.91 20.91 13.63
CA GLU A 1158 34.46 21.05 15.02
C GLU A 1158 34.99 19.91 15.92
N ILE A 1159 35.60 18.87 15.36
CA ILE A 1159 35.98 17.64 16.06
C ILE A 1159 37.47 17.36 15.88
N THR A 1160 38.09 16.85 16.95
CA THR A 1160 39.47 16.35 16.92
C THR A 1160 39.45 14.87 17.26
N SER A 1161 39.77 14.02 16.28
CA SER A 1161 39.86 12.57 16.47
C SER A 1161 41.02 12.00 15.68
N GLN A 1162 41.64 10.96 16.20
CA GLN A 1162 42.73 10.22 15.54
C GLN A 1162 42.20 9.14 14.57
N LEU A 1163 40.89 8.94 14.55
CA LEU A 1163 40.18 7.95 13.74
C LEU A 1163 39.33 8.66 12.70
N VAL A 1164 39.68 8.49 11.43
CA VAL A 1164 39.00 9.17 10.30
C VAL A 1164 38.30 8.14 9.41
N PHE A 1165 36.99 8.30 9.31
CA PHE A 1165 36.09 7.45 8.57
C PHE A 1165 35.81 8.08 7.19
N ILE A 1166 35.86 7.26 6.14
CA ILE A 1166 35.77 7.65 4.74
C ILE A 1166 34.58 6.91 4.12
N ALA A 1167 33.59 7.68 3.66
CA ALA A 1167 32.36 7.14 3.09
C ALA A 1167 32.03 7.79 1.74
N ASN A 1168 31.30 7.07 0.89
CA ASN A 1168 30.87 7.62 -0.40
C ASN A 1168 29.74 8.64 -0.17
N GLY A 1169 29.88 9.86 -0.70
CA GLY A 1169 28.89 10.93 -0.57
C GLY A 1169 27.77 10.90 -1.62
N GLN A 1170 27.71 9.89 -2.48
CA GLN A 1170 26.75 9.73 -3.58
C GLN A 1170 25.83 8.51 -3.38
N SER A 1171 26.33 7.42 -2.79
CA SER A 1171 25.55 6.27 -2.29
C SER A 1171 25.35 6.38 -0.77
N PHE A 1172 24.23 5.90 -0.24
CA PHE A 1172 23.90 6.05 1.19
C PHE A 1172 24.09 4.77 2.02
N ALA A 1173 23.84 3.58 1.47
CA ALA A 1173 23.61 2.38 2.29
C ALA A 1173 24.85 1.94 3.08
N ASP A 1174 26.01 1.80 2.42
CA ASP A 1174 27.29 1.50 3.08
C ASP A 1174 27.78 2.65 3.98
N SER A 1175 27.32 3.88 3.69
CA SER A 1175 27.77 5.10 4.35
C SER A 1175 27.06 5.36 5.68
N ILE A 1176 25.78 5.00 5.81
CA ILE A 1176 24.99 5.18 7.05
C ILE A 1176 25.43 4.21 8.14
N THR A 1177 25.69 2.95 7.81
CA THR A 1177 26.12 1.98 8.82
C THR A 1177 27.50 2.32 9.39
N LEU A 1178 28.41 2.89 8.58
CA LEU A 1178 29.70 3.41 9.06
C LEU A 1178 29.54 4.53 10.10
N ALA A 1179 28.49 5.33 10.01
CA ALA A 1179 28.22 6.43 10.94
C ALA A 1179 27.99 5.95 12.39
N THR A 1180 27.62 4.68 12.59
CA THR A 1180 27.54 4.07 13.93
C THR A 1180 28.92 3.90 14.57
N LEU A 1181 29.96 3.57 13.80
CA LEU A 1181 31.35 3.53 14.29
C LEU A 1181 31.91 4.92 14.57
N VAL A 1182 31.54 5.90 13.73
CA VAL A 1182 31.85 7.33 13.96
C VAL A 1182 31.27 7.78 15.30
N ALA A 1183 30.07 7.31 15.66
CA ALA A 1183 29.42 7.61 16.93
C ALA A 1183 29.99 6.81 18.13
N LYS A 1184 30.36 5.54 17.91
CA LYS A 1184 30.93 4.67 18.95
C LYS A 1184 32.36 5.05 19.36
N TYR A 1185 33.17 5.54 18.42
CA TYR A 1185 34.58 5.86 18.65
C TYR A 1185 34.90 7.36 18.59
N ASP A 1186 33.88 8.23 18.61
CA ASP A 1186 33.99 9.69 18.47
C ASP A 1186 34.95 10.09 17.32
N GLY A 1187 34.67 9.51 16.15
CA GLY A 1187 35.45 9.66 14.93
C GLY A 1187 35.10 10.91 14.12
N VAL A 1188 35.95 11.21 13.13
CA VAL A 1188 35.67 12.22 12.09
C VAL A 1188 35.22 11.51 10.81
N LEU A 1189 34.08 11.90 10.23
CA LEU A 1189 33.55 11.34 8.98
C LEU A 1189 33.74 12.32 7.81
N LEU A 1190 34.41 11.87 6.75
CA LEU A 1190 34.64 12.65 5.54
C LEU A 1190 34.06 11.94 4.31
N LEU A 1191 33.35 12.70 3.48
CA LEU A 1191 32.69 12.17 2.29
C LEU A 1191 33.59 12.29 1.06
N VAL A 1192 33.72 11.21 0.30
CA VAL A 1192 34.47 11.16 -0.97
C VAL A 1192 33.56 10.81 -2.14
N ARG A 1193 34.08 10.91 -3.38
CA ARG A 1193 33.43 10.30 -4.54
C ARG A 1193 33.81 8.82 -4.65
N ASP A 1194 33.25 8.14 -5.63
CA ASP A 1194 33.57 6.77 -6.00
C ASP A 1194 35.06 6.55 -6.29
N ASN A 1195 35.73 7.48 -6.97
CA ASN A 1195 37.12 7.33 -7.43
C ASN A 1195 38.05 8.54 -7.18
N ILE A 1196 37.54 9.62 -6.55
CA ILE A 1196 38.28 10.87 -6.32
C ILE A 1196 38.03 11.40 -4.91
N ILE A 1197 39.09 11.74 -4.18
CA ILE A 1197 39.01 12.58 -2.97
C ILE A 1197 38.75 14.04 -3.40
N PRO A 1198 37.63 14.68 -3.00
CA PRO A 1198 37.32 16.06 -3.38
C PRO A 1198 38.32 17.06 -2.79
N GLU A 1199 38.68 18.11 -3.53
CA GLU A 1199 39.76 19.04 -3.15
C GLU A 1199 39.62 19.66 -1.74
N SER A 1200 38.39 19.95 -1.29
CA SER A 1200 38.12 20.45 0.07
C SER A 1200 38.43 19.42 1.15
N VAL A 1201 38.16 18.15 0.87
CA VAL A 1201 38.45 17.00 1.75
C VAL A 1201 39.94 16.72 1.73
N LYS A 1202 40.55 16.70 0.54
CA LYS A 1202 42.01 16.53 0.36
C LYS A 1202 42.81 17.63 1.07
N THR A 1203 42.37 18.88 1.00
CA THR A 1203 42.99 19.98 1.77
C THR A 1203 42.95 19.68 3.27
N HIS A 1204 41.76 19.39 3.81
CA HIS A 1204 41.58 19.12 5.23
C HIS A 1204 42.36 17.88 5.70
N LEU A 1205 42.41 16.81 4.89
CA LEU A 1205 43.21 15.62 5.15
C LEU A 1205 44.71 15.94 5.24
N ASN A 1206 45.24 16.83 4.40
CA ASN A 1206 46.63 17.30 4.54
C ASN A 1206 46.84 18.13 5.80
N ASP A 1207 45.85 18.94 6.22
CA ASP A 1207 45.92 19.72 7.46
C ASP A 1207 45.99 18.82 8.72
N ILE A 1208 45.30 17.67 8.73
CA ILE A 1208 45.19 16.77 9.90
C ILE A 1208 46.06 15.50 9.84
N ALA A 1209 46.75 15.22 8.72
CA ALA A 1209 47.46 13.95 8.48
C ALA A 1209 48.43 13.53 9.60
N GLY A 1210 48.94 14.51 10.37
CA GLY A 1210 49.78 14.25 11.54
C GLY A 1210 49.07 13.46 12.64
N ASP A 1211 47.91 13.96 13.04
CA ASP A 1211 47.16 13.50 14.22
C ASP A 1211 46.34 12.22 13.93
N VAL A 1212 46.06 11.91 12.65
CA VAL A 1212 45.38 10.67 12.24
C VAL A 1212 46.27 9.46 12.51
N LEU A 1213 45.76 8.49 13.27
CA LEU A 1213 46.36 7.16 13.43
C LEU A 1213 45.78 6.15 12.45
N HIS A 1214 44.45 6.18 12.21
CA HIS A 1214 43.75 5.19 11.40
C HIS A 1214 42.72 5.82 10.45
N PHE A 1215 42.68 5.31 9.22
CA PHE A 1215 41.60 5.55 8.26
C PHE A 1215 40.72 4.31 8.11
N TYR A 1216 39.40 4.48 8.16
CA TYR A 1216 38.43 3.41 7.87
C TYR A 1216 37.61 3.75 6.62
N ILE A 1217 37.53 2.83 5.66
CA ILE A 1217 36.79 3.01 4.39
C ILE A 1217 35.56 2.10 4.40
N ALA A 1218 34.36 2.65 4.14
CA ALA A 1218 33.15 1.85 3.91
C ALA A 1218 32.98 1.42 2.45
N GLY A 1219 32.54 0.18 2.26
CA GLY A 1219 32.13 -0.37 0.97
C GLY A 1219 33.31 -0.89 0.12
N GLY A 1220 32.98 -1.72 -0.87
CA GLY A 1220 33.97 -2.31 -1.77
C GLY A 1220 34.58 -1.31 -2.77
N ASN A 1221 35.51 -1.78 -3.61
CA ASN A 1221 36.24 -0.93 -4.56
C ASN A 1221 35.33 -0.26 -5.63
N ALA A 1222 34.08 -0.73 -5.79
CA ALA A 1222 33.06 -0.08 -6.63
C ALA A 1222 32.31 1.07 -5.92
N VAL A 1223 32.49 1.24 -4.62
CA VAL A 1223 31.84 2.27 -3.78
C VAL A 1223 32.86 3.32 -3.33
N VAL A 1224 34.08 2.91 -2.96
CA VAL A 1224 35.23 3.81 -2.76
C VAL A 1224 36.45 3.11 -3.33
N SER A 1225 37.08 3.66 -4.38
CA SER A 1225 38.07 2.90 -5.16
C SER A 1225 39.39 2.63 -4.43
N GLU A 1226 40.20 1.73 -5.01
CA GLU A 1226 41.52 1.37 -4.48
C GLU A 1226 42.54 2.52 -4.63
N GLU A 1227 42.29 3.46 -5.55
CA GLU A 1227 43.09 4.67 -5.74
C GLU A 1227 42.94 5.64 -4.55
N ILE A 1228 41.73 5.77 -3.99
CA ILE A 1228 41.48 6.54 -2.77
C ILE A 1228 42.22 5.91 -1.58
N GLU A 1229 42.17 4.58 -1.47
CA GLU A 1229 42.88 3.82 -0.43
C GLU A 1229 44.41 4.02 -0.52
N LYS A 1230 44.96 4.00 -1.74
CA LYS A 1230 46.38 4.33 -1.99
C LYS A 1230 46.72 5.77 -1.66
N GLU A 1231 45.85 6.73 -2.00
CA GLU A 1231 46.06 8.15 -1.67
C GLU A 1231 46.08 8.40 -0.15
N LEU A 1232 45.20 7.73 0.61
CA LEU A 1232 45.21 7.74 2.08
C LEU A 1232 46.45 7.07 2.66
N LEU A 1233 46.91 5.95 2.06
CA LEU A 1233 48.15 5.28 2.44
C LEU A 1233 49.41 6.13 2.21
N GLU A 1234 49.45 6.97 1.17
CA GLU A 1234 50.55 7.94 0.99
C GLU A 1234 50.48 9.07 2.04
N LEU A 1235 49.29 9.60 2.36
CA LEU A 1235 49.13 10.66 3.37
C LEU A 1235 49.65 10.25 4.75
N LEU A 1236 49.41 8.99 5.17
CA LEU A 1236 49.94 8.44 6.43
C LEU A 1236 51.48 8.40 6.53
N LYS A 1237 52.20 8.46 5.40
CA LYS A 1237 53.68 8.48 5.37
C LYS A 1237 54.27 9.89 5.55
N THR A 1238 53.45 10.94 5.43
CA THR A 1238 53.92 12.33 5.31
C THR A 1238 53.67 13.17 6.56
N VAL A 1239 54.34 12.82 7.66
CA VAL A 1239 54.23 13.52 8.97
C VAL A 1239 55.62 13.81 9.55
N LYS A 1240 55.75 14.89 10.35
CA LYS A 1240 56.99 15.37 10.98
C LYS A 1240 57.23 14.78 12.37
N GLU A 1241 58.47 14.91 12.85
CA GLU A 1241 59.06 14.29 14.05
C GLU A 1241 58.58 14.85 15.43
N ASP A 1242 57.54 15.69 15.52
CA ASP A 1242 57.23 16.47 16.73
C ASP A 1242 55.95 16.01 17.49
N LYS A 1243 56.06 14.92 18.27
CA LYS A 1243 55.59 14.82 19.69
C LYS A 1243 55.65 13.42 20.32
#